data_AF-A0A6N7BXN9-F1
#
_entry.id   AF-A0A6N7BXN9-F1
#
_cell.length_a   1.000
_cell.length_b   1.000
_cell.length_c   1.000
_cell.angle_alpha   90.00
_cell.angle_beta   90.00
_cell.angle_gamma   90.00
#
_symmetry.space_group_name_H-M   'P 1'
#
loop_
_entity.id
_entity.type
_entity.pdbx_description
1 polymer ?
#
loop_
_entity_poly.entity_id
_entity_poly.type
_entity_poly.pdbx_seq_one_letter_code
_entity_poly.pdbx_strand_id
1 'polypeptide(L)'
;MANYYVLLTDHGKSFIANAQANSQLALTHVVLGDANDQPYLPESRLNQTKLVHQTSKLPVASVKVINNTTAEVSAVVPSNVGGFNLHEVGITDSSGKLVYIGNFHGGYRPTLTEGAGGDMELVFTITADNLATVVIEMDGNVVSATRDWVNERFQFLLRTLIPFGYQYDTHTATNPKPMFDELLGIATYWRRITGKIMLATDPNDDAIKDHSVILGQLGMTELANAQRPHVYPLQTSHKFERYNPDEVIETVWKVVADKNSINEGDTVRFTVTANNLPDGQILNWSVKEGALNSSSNDITTPEKTDSGTVILQNGQAVINFITTSDDNTEESQKHVRLSVGAPANLSINVPINDAGHHETVMHIGQSTINGIDLAEYYRVQSGSYPSSNETVRFIVDEGVDIIAPDTTKPAITEGDNWPVGAIPIIENHGRILGRGGNGGRSARIFGVYKYDLPFAQDVAIDGSNGGTAIKSLSRAIHIENYSLISGGGGGGGGMGAWVHENFENHNYSNQTNGGGGGSGGGAPLGLNSPNESSLLAYLQDDRFPVKASYTGELDAILVNSASISSVGGDATIDSTGASTSPSADKRYVFYASTSVTGTKHKIRVNNGSGQSRSISCDLVMSQPATIDKGGIGGSNGVGGYKLGDNEGARFITVIASSDIVSNQGGDGGDLGESGKAGNIAKYFNANGAEVQKTDANMLKVLDSATGGLAGYIKEGNVTINNLSGGVTKGR
;
A
#
# COMPACT_ATOMS: atom_id res chain seq x y z
N MET A 1 -43.00 68.72 -1.03
CA MET A 1 -44.24 68.23 -1.67
C MET A 1 -43.84 67.66 -3.03
N ALA A 2 -44.58 66.68 -3.57
CA ALA A 2 -44.32 66.18 -4.92
C ALA A 2 -44.41 67.33 -5.94
N ASN A 3 -43.65 67.28 -7.03
CA ASN A 3 -43.65 68.35 -8.04
C ASN A 3 -44.97 68.39 -8.85
N TYR A 4 -45.71 67.27 -8.88
CA TYR A 4 -47.01 67.13 -9.51
C TYR A 4 -47.97 66.47 -8.53
N TYR A 5 -49.15 67.06 -8.37
CA TYR A 5 -50.10 66.68 -7.33
C TYR A 5 -51.51 67.14 -7.69
N VAL A 6 -52.48 66.55 -6.99
CA VAL A 6 -53.90 66.88 -7.14
C VAL A 6 -54.41 67.39 -5.80
N LEU A 7 -55.14 68.51 -5.83
CA LEU A 7 -55.71 69.17 -4.67
C LEU A 7 -57.24 69.16 -4.75
N LEU A 8 -57.87 69.18 -3.58
CA LEU A 8 -59.32 69.25 -3.44
C LEU A 8 -59.79 70.70 -3.66
N THR A 9 -60.71 70.90 -4.61
CA THR A 9 -61.29 72.24 -4.89
C THR A 9 -62.25 72.65 -3.77
N ASP A 10 -62.64 73.93 -3.72
CA ASP A 10 -63.65 74.42 -2.77
C ASP A 10 -65.03 73.80 -3.04
N HIS A 11 -65.33 73.53 -4.32
CA HIS A 11 -66.48 72.71 -4.70
C HIS A 11 -66.32 71.28 -4.19
N GLY A 12 -65.15 70.67 -4.35
CA GLY A 12 -64.84 69.31 -3.87
C GLY A 12 -64.95 69.19 -2.35
N LYS A 13 -64.47 70.17 -1.59
CA LYS A 13 -64.65 70.23 -0.12
C LYS A 13 -66.12 70.25 0.25
N SER A 14 -66.93 71.07 -0.43
CA SER A 14 -68.37 71.14 -0.21
C SER A 14 -69.08 69.86 -0.66
N PHE A 15 -68.66 69.28 -1.78
CA PHE A 15 -69.20 68.05 -2.36
C PHE A 15 -68.99 66.87 -1.40
N ILE A 16 -67.77 66.73 -0.86
CA ILE A 16 -67.42 65.71 0.13
C ILE A 16 -68.10 65.98 1.48
N ALA A 17 -68.17 67.24 1.95
CA ALA A 17 -68.83 67.59 3.21
C ALA A 17 -70.35 67.36 3.20
N ASN A 18 -71.01 67.56 2.06
CA ASN A 18 -72.46 67.36 1.91
C ASN A 18 -72.88 65.90 1.77
N ALA A 19 -71.95 64.95 1.64
CA ALA A 19 -72.24 63.52 1.47
C ALA A 19 -72.54 62.79 2.80
N GLN A 20 -73.34 63.42 3.67
CA GLN A 20 -73.79 62.80 4.92
C GLN A 20 -75.00 61.89 4.67
N ALA A 21 -74.78 60.60 4.92
CA ALA A 21 -75.70 59.50 5.23
C ALA A 21 -76.66 58.92 4.18
N ASN A 22 -76.96 59.53 3.01
CA ASN A 22 -77.78 58.84 1.97
C ASN A 22 -77.63 59.32 0.51
N SER A 23 -76.59 60.09 0.17
CA SER A 23 -76.33 60.55 -1.22
C SER A 23 -74.95 60.10 -1.68
N GLN A 24 -74.90 59.33 -2.77
CA GLN A 24 -73.68 58.74 -3.34
C GLN A 24 -72.90 59.78 -4.17
N LEU A 25 -71.58 59.84 -3.99
CA LEU A 25 -70.70 60.74 -4.74
C LEU A 25 -69.96 59.96 -5.83
N ALA A 26 -70.36 60.12 -7.09
CA ALA A 26 -69.69 59.49 -8.23
C ALA A 26 -68.63 60.43 -8.83
N LEU A 27 -67.36 60.00 -8.81
CA LEU A 27 -66.30 60.58 -9.65
C LEU A 27 -66.43 59.94 -11.03
N THR A 28 -66.83 60.73 -12.03
CA THR A 28 -67.27 60.15 -13.31
C THR A 28 -66.21 60.23 -14.40
N HIS A 29 -65.43 61.33 -14.42
CA HIS A 29 -64.48 61.57 -15.49
C HIS A 29 -63.19 62.21 -14.97
N VAL A 30 -62.09 61.87 -15.63
CA VAL A 30 -60.84 62.62 -15.60
C VAL A 30 -60.83 63.56 -16.81
N VAL A 31 -60.68 64.86 -16.56
CA VAL A 31 -60.53 65.89 -17.57
C VAL A 31 -59.07 66.31 -17.66
N LEU A 32 -58.58 66.48 -18.88
CA LEU A 32 -57.19 66.82 -19.19
C LEU A 32 -57.17 68.13 -19.98
N GLY A 33 -56.14 68.94 -19.78
CA GLY A 33 -55.99 70.24 -20.43
C GLY A 33 -54.55 70.68 -20.58
N ASP A 34 -54.34 71.66 -21.47
CA ASP A 34 -53.03 72.25 -21.77
C ASP A 34 -52.80 73.58 -21.06
N ALA A 35 -53.80 74.12 -20.35
CA ALA A 35 -53.73 75.42 -19.67
C ALA A 35 -53.26 76.58 -20.59
N ASN A 36 -53.54 76.51 -21.89
CA ASN A 36 -53.00 77.40 -22.94
C ASN A 36 -51.45 77.39 -23.02
N ASP A 37 -50.85 76.20 -22.90
CA ASP A 37 -49.40 75.94 -22.91
C ASP A 37 -48.62 76.71 -21.83
N GLN A 38 -49.28 77.05 -20.72
CA GLN A 38 -48.65 77.70 -19.57
C GLN A 38 -48.57 76.75 -18.37
N PRO A 39 -47.50 76.82 -17.55
CA PRO A 39 -47.41 76.03 -16.32
C PRO A 39 -48.62 76.26 -15.40
N TYR A 40 -49.18 75.14 -14.92
CA TYR A 40 -50.39 75.15 -14.11
C TYR A 40 -50.07 75.01 -12.61
N LEU A 41 -50.57 75.92 -11.77
CA LEU A 41 -50.40 75.91 -10.31
C LEU A 41 -51.75 75.72 -9.60
N PRO A 42 -52.05 74.50 -9.10
CA PRO A 42 -53.38 74.15 -8.56
C PRO A 42 -53.84 74.99 -7.36
N GLU A 43 -52.93 75.40 -6.47
CA GLU A 43 -53.26 76.15 -5.23
C GLU A 43 -53.93 77.48 -5.50
N SER A 44 -53.57 78.13 -6.61
CA SER A 44 -54.14 79.42 -6.99
C SER A 44 -55.57 79.31 -7.56
N ARG A 45 -56.07 78.08 -7.77
CA ARG A 45 -57.24 77.77 -8.59
C ARG A 45 -58.28 76.91 -7.87
N LEU A 46 -58.21 76.76 -6.55
CA LEU A 46 -59.11 75.89 -5.80
C LEU A 46 -60.60 76.27 -5.91
N ASN A 47 -60.92 77.51 -6.28
CA ASN A 47 -62.29 77.97 -6.52
C ASN A 47 -62.82 77.65 -7.94
N GLN A 48 -62.00 77.08 -8.83
CA GLN A 48 -62.40 76.75 -10.19
C GLN A 48 -63.30 75.51 -10.22
N THR A 49 -64.29 75.53 -11.11
CA THR A 49 -65.21 74.40 -11.33
C THR A 49 -65.01 73.73 -12.68
N LYS A 50 -64.12 74.27 -13.53
CA LYS A 50 -63.68 73.75 -14.83
C LYS A 50 -62.20 74.09 -15.04
N LEU A 51 -61.51 73.33 -15.90
CA LEU A 51 -60.13 73.59 -16.30
C LEU A 51 -60.01 74.90 -17.11
N VAL A 52 -58.82 75.47 -17.19
CA VAL A 52 -58.55 76.71 -17.95
C VAL A 52 -58.76 76.49 -19.44
N HIS A 53 -58.24 75.38 -19.97
CA HIS A 53 -58.43 74.93 -21.33
C HIS A 53 -58.45 73.40 -21.37
N GLN A 54 -59.65 72.82 -21.40
CA GLN A 54 -59.84 71.37 -21.43
C GLN A 54 -59.71 70.84 -22.87
N THR A 55 -58.78 69.90 -23.07
CA THR A 55 -58.53 69.26 -24.37
C THR A 55 -59.15 67.87 -24.47
N SER A 56 -59.28 67.15 -23.35
CA SER A 56 -59.85 65.80 -23.34
C SER A 56 -60.67 65.52 -22.07
N LYS A 57 -61.62 64.59 -22.19
CA LYS A 57 -62.46 64.07 -21.11
C LYS A 57 -62.56 62.56 -21.24
N LEU A 58 -62.11 61.85 -20.21
CA LEU A 58 -62.01 60.40 -20.17
C LEU A 58 -62.85 59.85 -19.02
N PRO A 59 -63.57 58.73 -19.21
CA PRO A 59 -64.25 58.07 -18.11
C PRO A 59 -63.22 57.56 -17.09
N VAL A 60 -63.59 57.56 -15.81
CA VAL A 60 -62.79 56.90 -14.78
C VAL A 60 -62.80 55.38 -15.02
N ALA A 61 -61.62 54.77 -15.06
CA ALA A 61 -61.40 53.35 -15.36
C ALA A 61 -61.26 52.48 -14.10
N SER A 62 -60.69 53.03 -13.02
CA SER A 62 -60.69 52.38 -11.69
C SER A 62 -60.74 53.42 -10.57
N VAL A 63 -61.40 53.06 -9.45
CA VAL A 63 -61.21 53.73 -8.16
C VAL A 63 -60.84 52.69 -7.12
N LYS A 64 -59.65 52.81 -6.56
CA LYS A 64 -59.12 51.90 -5.55
C LYS A 64 -58.87 52.65 -4.24
N VAL A 65 -59.68 52.36 -3.22
CA VAL A 65 -59.47 52.91 -1.88
C VAL A 65 -58.28 52.19 -1.23
N ILE A 66 -57.23 52.95 -0.88
CA ILE A 66 -56.02 52.42 -0.25
C ILE A 66 -56.19 52.39 1.27
N ASN A 67 -56.74 53.46 1.83
CA ASN A 67 -57.03 53.60 3.25
C ASN A 67 -58.14 54.65 3.46
N ASN A 68 -58.51 54.91 4.71
CA ASN A 68 -59.61 55.83 5.06
C ASN A 68 -59.43 57.28 4.59
N THR A 69 -58.23 57.67 4.15
CA THR A 69 -57.90 59.03 3.71
C THR A 69 -57.32 59.12 2.30
N THR A 70 -57.06 57.99 1.64
CA THR A 70 -56.37 57.93 0.33
C THR A 70 -57.02 56.94 -0.62
N ALA A 71 -57.23 57.36 -1.86
CA ALA A 71 -57.65 56.50 -2.96
C ALA A 71 -56.86 56.80 -4.24
N GLU A 72 -56.74 55.82 -5.10
CA GLU A 72 -56.21 55.96 -6.46
C GLU A 72 -57.36 55.95 -7.45
N VAL A 73 -57.38 56.94 -8.34
CA VAL A 73 -58.32 57.05 -9.46
C VAL A 73 -57.53 56.90 -10.74
N SER A 74 -57.87 55.91 -11.58
CA SER A 74 -57.22 55.75 -12.89
C SER A 74 -58.16 56.06 -14.05
N ALA A 75 -57.58 56.51 -15.17
CA ALA A 75 -58.25 56.66 -16.44
C ALA A 75 -57.30 56.28 -17.58
N VAL A 76 -57.83 55.64 -18.62
CA VAL A 76 -57.05 55.26 -19.80
C VAL A 76 -57.26 56.31 -20.87
N VAL A 77 -56.16 56.93 -21.32
CA VAL A 77 -56.09 57.76 -22.52
C VAL A 77 -55.89 56.83 -23.72
N PRO A 78 -56.89 56.65 -24.58
CA PRO A 78 -56.74 55.78 -25.74
C PRO A 78 -55.72 56.35 -26.73
N SER A 79 -55.15 55.49 -27.56
CA SER A 79 -54.14 55.82 -28.58
C SER A 79 -54.59 56.85 -29.62
N ASN A 80 -55.90 57.04 -29.84
CA ASN A 80 -56.45 58.03 -30.77
C ASN A 80 -56.73 59.41 -30.12
N VAL A 81 -56.46 59.58 -28.83
CA VAL A 81 -56.63 60.85 -28.10
C VAL A 81 -55.25 61.45 -27.80
N GLY A 82 -54.94 62.57 -28.46
CA GLY A 82 -53.65 63.28 -28.35
C GLY A 82 -53.65 64.60 -29.14
N GLY A 83 -52.48 65.17 -29.39
CA GLY A 83 -52.28 66.44 -30.10
C GLY A 83 -52.13 67.67 -29.19
N PHE A 84 -51.87 67.48 -27.89
CA PHE A 84 -51.78 68.56 -26.90
C PHE A 84 -50.72 68.28 -25.82
N ASN A 85 -50.22 69.33 -25.17
CA ASN A 85 -49.38 69.22 -23.98
C ASN A 85 -50.25 69.05 -22.74
N LEU A 86 -49.93 68.11 -21.85
CA LEU A 86 -50.71 67.91 -20.62
C LEU A 86 -50.15 68.76 -19.48
N HIS A 87 -50.82 69.86 -19.16
CA HIS A 87 -50.41 70.79 -18.09
C HIS A 87 -51.36 70.80 -16.89
N GLU A 88 -52.66 70.61 -17.13
CA GLU A 88 -53.67 70.58 -16.08
C GLU A 88 -54.53 69.31 -16.15
N VAL A 89 -54.90 68.80 -14.99
CA VAL A 89 -55.79 67.65 -14.83
C VAL A 89 -56.86 67.97 -13.81
N GLY A 90 -58.04 67.39 -13.99
CA GLY A 90 -59.12 67.48 -13.04
C GLY A 90 -59.92 66.19 -12.97
N ILE A 91 -60.60 65.98 -11.85
CA ILE A 91 -61.55 64.89 -11.68
C ILE A 91 -62.91 65.50 -11.40
N THR A 92 -63.92 65.15 -12.20
CA THR A 92 -65.25 65.76 -12.13
C THR A 92 -66.30 64.83 -11.54
N ASP A 93 -67.28 65.43 -10.88
CA ASP A 93 -68.51 64.73 -10.46
C ASP A 93 -69.48 64.48 -11.63
N SER A 94 -70.65 63.91 -11.32
CA SER A 94 -71.74 63.70 -12.28
C SER A 94 -72.35 65.00 -12.81
N SER A 95 -72.20 66.13 -12.10
CA SER A 95 -72.62 67.46 -12.57
C SER A 95 -71.60 68.11 -13.52
N GLY A 96 -70.44 67.47 -13.73
CA GLY A 96 -69.36 67.96 -14.57
C GLY A 96 -68.52 69.07 -13.93
N LYS A 97 -68.59 69.24 -12.61
CA LYS A 97 -67.79 70.21 -11.86
C LYS A 97 -66.54 69.56 -11.28
N LEU A 98 -65.44 70.30 -11.25
CA LEU A 98 -64.17 69.85 -10.67
C LEU A 98 -64.29 69.58 -9.16
N VAL A 99 -64.01 68.34 -8.77
CA VAL A 99 -63.86 67.92 -7.37
C VAL A 99 -62.37 67.98 -6.98
N TYR A 100 -61.50 67.50 -7.86
CA TYR A 100 -60.05 67.59 -7.71
C TYR A 100 -59.45 68.31 -8.90
N ILE A 101 -58.36 69.05 -8.64
CA ILE A 101 -57.61 69.80 -9.65
C ILE A 101 -56.12 69.64 -9.42
N GLY A 102 -55.34 69.39 -10.47
CA GLY A 102 -53.93 69.07 -10.37
C GLY A 102 -53.12 69.57 -11.55
N ASN A 103 -51.80 69.57 -11.37
CA ASN A 103 -50.84 69.91 -12.41
C ASN A 103 -50.15 68.67 -12.96
N PHE A 104 -49.59 68.81 -14.16
CA PHE A 104 -48.83 67.75 -14.81
C PHE A 104 -47.61 68.31 -15.54
N HIS A 105 -46.68 67.43 -15.93
CA HIS A 105 -45.33 67.81 -16.35
C HIS A 105 -45.21 68.45 -17.75
N GLY A 106 -46.32 68.72 -18.44
CA GLY A 106 -46.32 69.38 -19.75
C GLY A 106 -45.88 68.50 -20.92
N GLY A 107 -45.92 67.17 -20.77
CA GLY A 107 -45.54 66.25 -21.84
C GLY A 107 -46.50 66.31 -23.02
N TYR A 108 -45.96 66.37 -24.24
CA TYR A 108 -46.75 66.26 -25.47
C TYR A 108 -47.27 64.84 -25.62
N ARG A 109 -48.59 64.71 -25.78
CA ARG A 109 -49.26 63.43 -26.06
C ARG A 109 -49.51 63.32 -27.57
N PRO A 110 -48.75 62.51 -28.34
CA PRO A 110 -48.97 62.39 -29.78
C PRO A 110 -50.24 61.58 -30.10
N THR A 111 -50.81 61.85 -31.25
CA THR A 111 -51.87 61.08 -31.89
C THR A 111 -51.31 59.85 -32.62
N LEU A 112 -52.16 58.85 -32.86
CA LEU A 112 -51.78 57.68 -33.67
C LEU A 112 -51.32 58.07 -35.10
N THR A 113 -51.90 59.14 -35.68
CA THR A 113 -51.52 59.68 -36.99
C THR A 113 -50.11 60.29 -37.03
N GLU A 114 -49.56 60.70 -35.88
CA GLU A 114 -48.18 61.17 -35.75
C GLU A 114 -47.18 60.00 -35.61
N GLY A 115 -47.65 58.76 -35.71
CA GLY A 115 -46.81 57.54 -35.73
C GLY A 115 -46.36 57.05 -34.35
N ALA A 116 -46.87 57.63 -33.26
CA ALA A 116 -46.44 57.35 -31.89
C ALA A 116 -47.61 57.19 -30.88
N GLY A 117 -48.83 56.88 -31.34
CA GLY A 117 -49.99 56.68 -30.48
C GLY A 117 -50.05 55.28 -29.84
N GLY A 118 -50.20 55.21 -28.52
CA GLY A 118 -50.41 53.97 -27.76
C GLY A 118 -51.19 54.25 -26.48
N ASP A 119 -52.02 53.33 -25.99
CA ASP A 119 -52.87 53.57 -24.82
C ASP A 119 -52.02 53.92 -23.58
N MET A 120 -52.44 54.92 -22.81
CA MET A 120 -51.72 55.40 -21.63
C MET A 120 -52.66 55.42 -20.43
N GLU A 121 -52.32 54.71 -19.37
CA GLU A 121 -53.05 54.80 -18.11
C GLU A 121 -52.47 55.93 -17.25
N LEU A 122 -53.35 56.82 -16.79
CA LEU A 122 -53.04 57.85 -15.81
C LEU A 122 -53.65 57.44 -14.48
N VAL A 123 -52.83 57.41 -13.43
CA VAL A 123 -53.26 57.06 -12.05
C VAL A 123 -53.01 58.26 -11.14
N PHE A 124 -54.05 58.70 -10.44
CA PHE A 124 -54.04 59.86 -9.56
C PHE A 124 -54.31 59.43 -8.12
N THR A 125 -53.38 59.72 -7.22
CA THR A 125 -53.60 59.53 -5.79
C THR A 125 -54.30 60.76 -5.20
N ILE A 126 -55.53 60.59 -4.73
CA ILE A 126 -56.34 61.62 -4.08
C ILE A 126 -56.39 61.43 -2.58
N THR A 127 -56.50 62.53 -1.84
CA THR A 127 -56.63 62.53 -0.38
C THR A 127 -57.83 63.35 0.08
N ALA A 128 -58.50 62.88 1.15
CA ALA A 128 -59.58 63.59 1.83
C ALA A 128 -59.69 63.12 3.30
N ASP A 129 -60.32 63.95 4.16
CA ASP A 129 -60.32 63.73 5.61
C ASP A 129 -61.08 62.48 6.08
N ASN A 130 -62.02 61.95 5.28
CA ASN A 130 -62.72 60.69 5.56
C ASN A 130 -63.37 60.07 4.29
N LEU A 131 -62.60 59.30 3.52
CA LEU A 131 -63.08 58.57 2.33
C LEU A 131 -63.92 57.33 2.70
N ALA A 132 -63.80 56.80 3.92
CA ALA A 132 -64.47 55.58 4.34
C ALA A 132 -66.01 55.69 4.44
N THR A 133 -66.55 56.92 4.48
CA THR A 133 -68.00 57.17 4.53
C THR A 133 -68.59 57.55 3.16
N VAL A 134 -67.72 57.73 2.15
CA VAL A 134 -68.09 58.14 0.80
C VAL A 134 -67.93 56.94 -0.14
N VAL A 135 -69.04 56.34 -0.58
CA VAL A 135 -69.01 55.29 -1.61
C VAL A 135 -68.71 55.94 -2.96
N ILE A 136 -67.45 55.83 -3.41
CA ILE A 136 -67.04 56.27 -4.76
C ILE A 136 -67.28 55.10 -5.73
N GLU A 137 -68.41 55.11 -6.43
CA GLU A 137 -68.70 54.12 -7.49
C GLU A 137 -68.23 54.60 -8.86
N MET A 138 -67.76 53.65 -9.67
CA MET A 138 -67.55 53.80 -11.11
C MET A 138 -68.82 53.48 -11.89
N ASP A 139 -68.98 54.10 -13.06
CA ASP A 139 -70.01 53.75 -14.04
C ASP A 139 -69.75 52.33 -14.60
N GLY A 140 -70.71 51.42 -14.41
CA GLY A 140 -70.57 49.97 -14.64
C GLY A 140 -70.58 49.50 -16.11
N ASN A 141 -70.44 50.40 -17.09
CA ASN A 141 -70.52 50.06 -18.53
C ASN A 141 -69.18 49.77 -19.23
N VAL A 142 -68.08 49.54 -18.49
CA VAL A 142 -66.77 49.19 -19.08
C VAL A 142 -66.23 47.91 -18.44
N VAL A 143 -66.24 46.78 -19.17
CA VAL A 143 -65.60 45.51 -18.74
C VAL A 143 -64.55 45.11 -19.76
N SER A 144 -63.28 45.04 -19.34
CA SER A 144 -62.18 44.40 -20.07
C SER A 144 -61.54 43.31 -19.19
N ALA A 145 -61.27 42.13 -19.75
CA ALA A 145 -60.52 41.09 -19.04
C ALA A 145 -59.03 41.40 -19.10
N THR A 146 -58.35 41.37 -17.96
CA THR A 146 -56.91 41.61 -17.91
C THR A 146 -56.16 40.43 -18.54
N ARG A 147 -54.99 40.72 -19.14
CA ARG A 147 -54.12 39.70 -19.76
C ARG A 147 -53.72 38.61 -18.76
N ASP A 148 -53.50 38.98 -17.52
CA ASP A 148 -53.08 38.06 -16.46
C ASP A 148 -54.16 37.02 -16.14
N TRP A 149 -55.43 37.45 -16.07
CA TRP A 149 -56.55 36.55 -15.80
C TRP A 149 -56.67 35.44 -16.86
N VAL A 150 -56.43 35.76 -18.13
CA VAL A 150 -56.49 34.79 -19.24
C VAL A 150 -55.34 33.78 -19.15
N ASN A 151 -54.12 34.24 -18.91
CA ASN A 151 -52.94 33.38 -18.80
C ASN A 151 -53.06 32.39 -17.64
N GLU A 152 -53.53 32.83 -16.48
CA GLU A 152 -53.72 31.97 -15.31
C GLU A 152 -54.72 30.84 -15.56
N ARG A 153 -55.86 31.15 -16.19
CA ARG A 153 -56.90 30.16 -16.48
C ARG A 153 -56.48 29.14 -17.52
N PHE A 154 -55.71 29.55 -18.53
CA PHE A 154 -55.17 28.64 -19.53
C PHE A 154 -54.14 27.67 -18.93
N GLN A 155 -53.23 28.15 -18.08
CA GLN A 155 -52.24 27.31 -17.39
C GLN A 155 -52.88 26.29 -16.45
N PHE A 156 -53.97 26.66 -15.77
CA PHE A 156 -54.73 25.75 -14.91
C PHE A 156 -55.33 24.56 -15.70
N LEU A 157 -55.91 24.84 -16.87
CA LEU A 157 -56.48 23.80 -17.75
C LEU A 157 -55.40 22.80 -18.20
N LEU A 158 -54.21 23.29 -18.56
CA LEU A 158 -53.09 22.47 -19.00
C LEU A 158 -52.59 21.49 -17.93
N ARG A 159 -52.52 21.93 -16.66
CA ARG A 159 -52.18 21.06 -15.52
C ARG A 159 -53.20 19.96 -15.27
N THR A 160 -54.44 20.15 -15.71
CA THR A 160 -55.54 19.22 -15.48
C THR A 160 -55.63 18.16 -16.58
N LEU A 161 -55.50 18.56 -17.84
CA LEU A 161 -55.71 17.65 -18.97
C LEU A 161 -54.52 16.72 -19.26
N ILE A 162 -53.29 17.22 -19.10
CA ILE A 162 -52.06 16.48 -19.43
C ILE A 162 -51.02 16.78 -18.34
N PRO A 163 -51.18 16.32 -17.10
CA PRO A 163 -50.22 16.60 -16.02
C PRO A 163 -48.84 16.02 -16.30
N PHE A 164 -47.82 16.47 -15.56
CA PHE A 164 -46.56 15.71 -15.49
C PHE A 164 -46.85 14.32 -14.89
N GLY A 165 -46.27 13.28 -15.48
CA GLY A 165 -46.63 11.87 -15.26
C GLY A 165 -47.72 11.34 -16.20
N TYR A 166 -48.31 12.18 -17.06
CA TYR A 166 -49.31 11.72 -18.03
C TYR A 166 -48.70 10.70 -19.00
N GLN A 167 -49.37 9.55 -19.17
CA GLN A 167 -48.92 8.47 -20.03
C GLN A 167 -49.64 8.51 -21.39
N TYR A 168 -48.89 8.41 -22.47
CA TYR A 168 -49.36 8.37 -23.84
C TYR A 168 -48.92 7.08 -24.53
N ASP A 169 -49.90 6.31 -25.00
CA ASP A 169 -49.69 5.06 -25.71
C ASP A 169 -49.78 5.28 -27.22
N THR A 170 -48.82 4.74 -27.98
CA THR A 170 -48.76 4.88 -29.43
C THR A 170 -48.14 3.66 -30.11
N HIS A 171 -48.51 3.41 -31.36
CA HIS A 171 -47.97 2.32 -32.17
C HIS A 171 -46.72 2.71 -32.97
N THR A 172 -46.27 3.96 -32.85
CA THR A 172 -45.02 4.44 -33.45
C THR A 172 -43.96 4.72 -32.38
N ALA A 173 -42.69 4.51 -32.73
CA ALA A 173 -41.56 4.89 -31.89
C ALA A 173 -41.30 6.40 -31.85
N THR A 174 -41.99 7.18 -32.70
CA THR A 174 -41.82 8.64 -32.79
C THR A 174 -42.28 9.31 -31.49
N ASN A 175 -41.44 10.18 -30.95
CA ASN A 175 -41.75 10.97 -29.76
C ASN A 175 -43.00 11.85 -30.03
N PRO A 176 -44.02 11.86 -29.14
CA PRO A 176 -45.26 12.59 -29.37
C PRO A 176 -45.13 14.12 -29.19
N LYS A 177 -43.95 14.63 -28.80
CA LYS A 177 -43.68 16.05 -28.60
C LYS A 177 -44.20 16.97 -29.72
N PRO A 178 -43.92 16.75 -31.02
CA PRO A 178 -44.36 17.69 -32.06
C PRO A 178 -45.87 17.87 -32.09
N MET A 179 -46.62 16.78 -31.92
CA MET A 179 -48.09 16.78 -31.90
C MET A 179 -48.64 17.52 -30.68
N PHE A 180 -48.07 17.28 -29.50
CA PHE A 180 -48.53 17.96 -28.28
C PHE A 180 -48.07 19.42 -28.17
N ASP A 181 -46.93 19.77 -28.77
CA ASP A 181 -46.48 21.16 -28.87
C ASP A 181 -47.43 21.99 -29.74
N GLU A 182 -47.85 21.43 -30.88
CA GLU A 182 -48.83 22.05 -31.78
C GLU A 182 -50.22 22.16 -31.12
N LEU A 183 -50.69 21.08 -30.49
CA LEU A 183 -52.00 21.04 -29.84
C LEU A 183 -52.13 22.05 -28.69
N LEU A 184 -51.05 22.27 -27.92
CA LEU A 184 -51.08 23.08 -26.69
C LEU A 184 -50.51 24.48 -26.86
N GLY A 185 -49.83 24.77 -27.98
CA GLY A 185 -49.17 26.06 -28.23
C GLY A 185 -48.01 26.35 -27.26
N ILE A 186 -47.49 25.33 -26.57
CA ILE A 186 -46.38 25.41 -25.61
C ILE A 186 -45.44 24.22 -25.80
N ALA A 187 -44.16 24.37 -25.43
CA ALA A 187 -43.21 23.27 -25.47
C ALA A 187 -43.55 22.19 -24.42
N THR A 188 -43.64 20.94 -24.85
CA THR A 188 -43.83 19.75 -24.02
C THR A 188 -42.61 18.83 -24.05
N TYR A 189 -42.47 17.98 -23.02
CA TYR A 189 -41.32 17.10 -22.83
C TYR A 189 -41.80 15.69 -22.49
N TRP A 190 -41.32 14.70 -23.23
CA TRP A 190 -41.79 13.33 -23.19
C TRP A 190 -40.64 12.34 -23.17
N ARG A 191 -40.67 11.37 -22.25
CA ARG A 191 -39.70 10.27 -22.13
C ARG A 191 -40.39 8.94 -22.36
N ARG A 192 -39.68 7.95 -22.91
CA ARG A 192 -40.25 6.61 -23.10
C ARG A 192 -40.07 5.80 -21.82
N ILE A 193 -41.14 5.20 -21.28
CA ILE A 193 -41.10 4.54 -19.96
C ILE A 193 -41.04 3.01 -19.98
N THR A 194 -41.50 2.30 -21.03
CA THR A 194 -41.26 0.85 -21.20
C THR A 194 -41.52 0.36 -22.63
N GLY A 195 -40.87 -0.74 -23.03
CA GLY A 195 -41.16 -1.54 -24.23
C GLY A 195 -41.54 -3.00 -23.88
N LYS A 196 -42.78 -3.24 -23.43
CA LYS A 196 -43.33 -4.58 -23.22
C LYS A 196 -44.78 -4.68 -23.75
N ILE A 197 -45.09 -5.85 -24.29
CA ILE A 197 -46.28 -6.24 -25.08
C ILE A 197 -47.48 -6.52 -24.16
N MET A 198 -48.69 -6.13 -24.58
CA MET A 198 -49.94 -6.76 -24.14
C MET A 198 -50.56 -7.54 -25.31
N LEU A 199 -50.98 -8.78 -25.07
CA LEU A 199 -51.91 -9.49 -25.96
C LEU A 199 -53.30 -8.88 -25.79
N ALA A 200 -54.01 -8.60 -26.89
CA ALA A 200 -55.44 -8.35 -26.80
C ALA A 200 -56.13 -9.65 -26.39
N THR A 201 -56.92 -9.62 -25.31
CA THR A 201 -57.80 -10.72 -24.90
C THR A 201 -59.18 -10.50 -25.50
N ASP A 202 -59.73 -11.51 -26.19
CA ASP A 202 -61.19 -11.63 -26.29
C ASP A 202 -61.67 -12.21 -24.95
N PRO A 203 -62.57 -11.53 -24.21
CA PRO A 203 -63.07 -12.03 -22.93
C PRO A 203 -63.80 -13.38 -22.99
N ASN A 204 -64.09 -13.92 -24.19
CA ASN A 204 -64.87 -15.14 -24.38
C ASN A 204 -64.08 -16.34 -24.94
N ASP A 205 -62.74 -16.28 -25.02
CA ASP A 205 -61.92 -17.39 -25.53
C ASP A 205 -61.44 -18.33 -24.41
N ASP A 206 -61.99 -19.55 -24.38
CA ASP A 206 -61.73 -20.58 -23.36
C ASP A 206 -60.32 -21.21 -23.44
N ALA A 207 -59.55 -20.96 -24.50
CA ALA A 207 -58.26 -21.59 -24.77
C ALA A 207 -57.04 -20.81 -24.24
N ILE A 208 -57.23 -19.59 -23.72
CA ILE A 208 -56.15 -18.72 -23.24
C ILE A 208 -56.21 -18.64 -21.71
N LYS A 209 -55.52 -19.58 -21.03
CA LYS A 209 -55.34 -19.60 -19.56
C LYS A 209 -53.88 -19.78 -19.17
N ASP A 210 -53.03 -18.81 -19.48
CA ASP A 210 -51.78 -18.54 -18.72
C ASP A 210 -51.07 -17.29 -19.25
N HIS A 211 -50.50 -16.49 -18.35
CA HIS A 211 -49.73 -15.29 -18.69
C HIS A 211 -48.23 -15.58 -18.68
N SER A 212 -47.54 -15.18 -19.76
CA SER A 212 -46.08 -15.04 -19.97
C SER A 212 -45.33 -16.18 -20.68
N VAL A 213 -44.62 -15.83 -21.77
CA VAL A 213 -43.61 -16.67 -22.44
C VAL A 213 -42.37 -15.81 -22.76
N ILE A 214 -41.20 -16.46 -22.75
CA ILE A 214 -39.83 -15.90 -22.85
C ILE A 214 -39.50 -15.35 -24.27
N LEU A 215 -38.64 -14.33 -24.32
CA LEU A 215 -38.10 -13.66 -25.52
C LEU A 215 -37.42 -14.59 -26.53
N GLY A 216 -37.66 -14.40 -27.84
CA GLY A 216 -36.73 -14.88 -28.88
C GLY A 216 -37.26 -15.33 -30.24
N GLN A 217 -38.56 -15.25 -30.57
CA GLN A 217 -39.04 -15.68 -31.89
C GLN A 217 -39.74 -14.56 -32.68
N LEU A 218 -39.20 -14.27 -33.87
CA LEU A 218 -39.95 -13.71 -35.00
C LEU A 218 -40.64 -14.88 -35.71
N GLY A 219 -41.97 -14.88 -35.70
CA GLY A 219 -42.73 -15.88 -36.45
C GLY A 219 -44.20 -15.49 -36.53
N MET A 220 -44.74 -15.45 -37.75
CA MET A 220 -46.18 -15.65 -37.97
C MET A 220 -46.50 -17.06 -37.46
N THR A 221 -47.50 -17.21 -36.60
CA THR A 221 -48.08 -18.55 -36.38
C THR A 221 -48.70 -19.01 -37.70
N GLU A 222 -48.55 -20.29 -38.03
CA GLU A 222 -48.99 -20.88 -39.29
C GLU A 222 -50.47 -20.63 -39.64
N LEU A 223 -50.80 -20.78 -40.93
CA LEU A 223 -52.13 -20.56 -41.53
C LEU A 223 -53.27 -21.21 -40.73
N ALA A 224 -54.35 -20.45 -40.54
CA ALA A 224 -55.55 -20.88 -39.83
C ALA A 224 -56.11 -22.22 -40.36
N ASN A 225 -56.58 -23.09 -39.46
CA ASN A 225 -57.27 -24.33 -39.80
C ASN A 225 -58.65 -24.40 -39.12
N ALA A 226 -59.41 -25.44 -39.44
CA ALA A 226 -60.81 -25.61 -39.03
C ALA A 226 -61.05 -25.66 -37.50
N GLN A 227 -60.01 -25.71 -36.67
CA GLN A 227 -60.11 -25.72 -35.20
C GLN A 227 -59.57 -24.44 -34.53
N ARG A 228 -59.04 -23.45 -35.27
CA ARG A 228 -58.50 -22.19 -34.71
C ARG A 228 -58.80 -20.99 -35.62
N PRO A 229 -59.73 -20.08 -35.24
CA PRO A 229 -59.94 -18.87 -35.99
C PRO A 229 -59.06 -17.72 -35.46
N HIS A 230 -58.57 -16.90 -36.40
CA HIS A 230 -57.92 -15.58 -36.25
C HIS A 230 -56.39 -15.51 -36.10
N VAL A 231 -55.80 -14.79 -37.05
CA VAL A 231 -54.45 -14.21 -36.98
C VAL A 231 -54.57 -12.90 -36.20
N TYR A 232 -53.86 -12.77 -35.09
CA TYR A 232 -53.78 -11.50 -34.35
C TYR A 232 -52.56 -10.71 -34.83
N PRO A 233 -52.72 -9.44 -35.26
CA PRO A 233 -51.57 -8.59 -35.55
C PRO A 233 -50.84 -8.28 -34.23
N LEU A 234 -49.60 -8.75 -34.10
CA LEU A 234 -48.69 -8.30 -33.04
C LEU A 234 -48.31 -6.84 -33.34
N GLN A 235 -48.82 -5.89 -32.55
CA GLN A 235 -48.39 -4.50 -32.62
C GLN A 235 -47.55 -4.13 -31.40
N THR A 236 -46.41 -3.48 -31.65
CA THR A 236 -45.58 -2.90 -30.60
C THR A 236 -46.27 -1.64 -30.06
N SER A 237 -46.68 -1.64 -28.79
CA SER A 237 -47.09 -0.42 -28.10
C SER A 237 -45.88 0.28 -27.47
N HIS A 238 -45.71 1.55 -27.78
CA HIS A 238 -44.74 2.45 -27.17
C HIS A 238 -45.47 3.34 -26.16
N LYS A 239 -45.02 3.33 -24.91
CA LYS A 239 -45.57 4.22 -23.87
C LYS A 239 -44.59 5.35 -23.56
N PHE A 240 -45.08 6.58 -23.69
CA PHE A 240 -44.37 7.81 -23.34
C PHE A 240 -44.99 8.43 -22.09
N GLU A 241 -44.20 9.11 -21.29
CA GLU A 241 -44.62 9.84 -20.11
C GLU A 241 -44.20 11.30 -20.25
N ARG A 242 -45.13 12.22 -19.99
CA ARG A 242 -44.83 13.65 -19.90
C ARG A 242 -44.03 13.89 -18.63
N TYR A 243 -42.89 14.56 -18.72
CA TYR A 243 -42.04 14.85 -17.56
C TYR A 243 -41.71 16.34 -17.45
N ASN A 244 -41.34 16.76 -16.24
CA ASN A 244 -40.81 18.10 -15.99
C ASN A 244 -39.30 18.11 -16.31
N PRO A 245 -38.82 18.87 -17.31
CA PRO A 245 -37.39 18.94 -17.63
C PRO A 245 -36.55 19.51 -16.48
N ASP A 246 -37.14 20.30 -15.58
CA ASP A 246 -36.43 20.88 -14.43
C ASP A 246 -36.26 19.88 -13.27
N GLU A 247 -36.94 18.72 -13.30
CA GLU A 247 -36.86 17.67 -12.27
C GLU A 247 -36.09 16.41 -12.71
N VAL A 248 -35.82 16.22 -14.00
CA VAL A 248 -35.14 15.01 -14.50
C VAL A 248 -33.67 15.28 -14.76
N ILE A 249 -32.82 14.72 -13.91
CA ILE A 249 -31.40 14.47 -14.20
C ILE A 249 -31.34 13.37 -15.27
N GLU A 250 -30.80 13.65 -16.44
CA GLU A 250 -30.63 12.70 -17.55
C GLU A 250 -30.06 11.35 -17.06
N THR A 251 -30.52 10.22 -17.62
CA THR A 251 -29.89 8.91 -17.40
C THR A 251 -28.52 8.93 -18.09
N VAL A 252 -27.50 9.24 -17.32
CA VAL A 252 -26.09 9.21 -17.69
C VAL A 252 -25.55 7.82 -17.45
N TRP A 253 -25.27 7.13 -18.56
CA TRP A 253 -24.50 5.90 -18.56
C TRP A 253 -23.02 6.24 -18.46
N LYS A 254 -22.30 5.55 -17.57
CA LYS A 254 -20.85 5.67 -17.45
C LYS A 254 -20.24 4.28 -17.40
N VAL A 255 -19.07 4.12 -18.00
CA VAL A 255 -18.21 2.95 -17.79
C VAL A 255 -16.86 3.44 -17.29
N VAL A 256 -16.33 2.76 -16.29
CA VAL A 256 -15.02 3.06 -15.69
C VAL A 256 -14.25 1.76 -15.56
N ALA A 257 -12.99 1.76 -15.97
CA ALA A 257 -12.05 0.73 -15.59
C ALA A 257 -11.43 1.09 -14.23
N ASP A 258 -11.20 0.09 -13.38
CA ASP A 258 -10.52 0.27 -12.10
C ASP A 258 -9.05 0.69 -12.25
N LYS A 259 -8.46 0.45 -13.43
CA LYS A 259 -7.08 0.80 -13.80
C LYS A 259 -7.05 1.62 -15.10
N ASN A 260 -6.16 2.62 -15.15
CA ASN A 260 -5.95 3.47 -16.34
C ASN A 260 -5.01 2.83 -17.37
N SER A 261 -4.18 1.89 -16.94
CA SER A 261 -3.38 0.96 -17.74
C SER A 261 -3.21 -0.32 -16.94
N ILE A 262 -2.98 -1.45 -17.61
CA ILE A 262 -2.79 -2.76 -16.97
C ILE A 262 -1.56 -3.45 -17.54
N ASN A 263 -0.92 -4.35 -16.81
CA ASN A 263 0.14 -5.17 -17.39
C ASN A 263 -0.47 -6.39 -18.10
N GLU A 264 0.31 -7.06 -18.94
CA GLU A 264 -0.10 -8.36 -19.49
C GLU A 264 -0.22 -9.41 -18.36
N GLY A 265 -1.10 -10.39 -18.50
CA GLY A 265 -1.48 -11.36 -17.48
C GLY A 265 -2.38 -10.85 -16.35
N ASP A 266 -2.59 -9.55 -16.27
CA ASP A 266 -3.28 -8.89 -15.17
C ASP A 266 -4.81 -8.84 -15.38
N THR A 267 -5.57 -8.70 -14.28
CA THR A 267 -7.03 -8.55 -14.35
C THR A 267 -7.43 -7.07 -14.40
N VAL A 268 -8.39 -6.73 -15.26
CA VAL A 268 -9.08 -5.44 -15.30
C VAL A 268 -10.56 -5.61 -14.94
N ARG A 269 -11.08 -4.70 -14.11
CA ARG A 269 -12.49 -4.64 -13.73
C ARG A 269 -13.13 -3.41 -14.33
N PHE A 270 -14.17 -3.64 -15.11
CA PHE A 270 -15.05 -2.58 -15.62
C PHE A 270 -16.30 -2.48 -14.77
N THR A 271 -16.62 -1.25 -14.36
CA THR A 271 -17.87 -0.92 -13.67
C THR A 271 -18.71 -0.05 -14.59
N VAL A 272 -19.87 -0.58 -14.99
CA VAL A 272 -20.90 0.18 -15.71
C VAL A 272 -21.86 0.74 -14.67
N THR A 273 -22.06 2.05 -14.68
CA THR A 273 -23.01 2.72 -13.79
C THR A 273 -24.06 3.48 -14.59
N ALA A 274 -25.27 3.52 -14.06
CA ALA A 274 -26.35 4.35 -14.55
C ALA A 274 -27.08 4.98 -13.36
N ASN A 275 -27.35 6.27 -13.44
CA ASN A 275 -28.23 6.94 -12.51
C ASN A 275 -29.70 6.71 -12.91
N ASN A 276 -30.59 6.71 -11.92
CA ASN A 276 -32.04 6.74 -12.13
C ASN A 276 -32.60 5.57 -12.95
N LEU A 277 -31.99 4.37 -12.87
CA LEU A 277 -32.53 3.13 -13.42
C LEU A 277 -32.90 2.13 -12.32
N PRO A 278 -34.08 1.49 -12.39
CA PRO A 278 -34.43 0.39 -11.50
C PRO A 278 -33.60 -0.85 -11.82
N ASP A 279 -33.42 -1.68 -10.79
CA ASP A 279 -32.69 -2.95 -10.88
C ASP A 279 -33.34 -3.93 -11.89
N GLY A 280 -32.50 -4.73 -12.55
CA GLY A 280 -32.94 -5.76 -13.49
C GLY A 280 -32.71 -5.45 -14.98
N GLN A 281 -32.12 -4.31 -15.31
CA GLN A 281 -31.72 -4.01 -16.70
C GLN A 281 -30.57 -4.95 -17.13
N ILE A 282 -30.79 -5.71 -18.21
CA ILE A 282 -29.76 -6.58 -18.81
C ILE A 282 -28.97 -5.78 -19.83
N LEU A 283 -27.64 -5.91 -19.79
CA LEU A 283 -26.69 -5.33 -20.72
C LEU A 283 -25.88 -6.43 -21.40
N ASN A 284 -25.86 -6.42 -22.74
CA ASN A 284 -24.93 -7.23 -23.51
C ASN A 284 -23.57 -6.55 -23.54
N TRP A 285 -22.50 -7.31 -23.38
CA TRP A 285 -21.14 -6.80 -23.42
C TRP A 285 -20.20 -7.72 -24.19
N SER A 286 -19.15 -7.14 -24.75
CA SER A 286 -18.01 -7.85 -25.34
C SER A 286 -16.71 -7.16 -24.95
N VAL A 287 -15.73 -7.92 -24.50
CA VAL A 287 -14.36 -7.47 -24.26
C VAL A 287 -13.44 -8.10 -25.29
N LYS A 288 -12.61 -7.28 -25.92
CA LYS A 288 -11.58 -7.71 -26.88
C LYS A 288 -10.21 -7.27 -26.40
N GLU A 289 -9.20 -8.09 -26.68
CA GLU A 289 -7.79 -7.78 -26.46
C GLU A 289 -7.04 -7.80 -27.78
N GLY A 290 -6.10 -6.87 -27.96
CA GLY A 290 -5.21 -6.82 -29.11
C GLY A 290 -4.86 -5.39 -29.57
N ALA A 291 -4.29 -5.29 -30.77
CA ALA A 291 -3.89 -4.01 -31.35
C ALA A 291 -5.11 -3.12 -31.67
N LEU A 292 -5.06 -1.86 -31.22
CA LEU A 292 -6.12 -0.88 -31.45
C LEU A 292 -5.99 -0.28 -32.85
N ASN A 293 -7.03 -0.39 -33.67
CA ASN A 293 -7.08 0.28 -34.96
C ASN A 293 -7.35 1.78 -34.75
N SER A 294 -6.39 2.64 -35.09
CA SER A 294 -6.46 4.09 -34.85
C SER A 294 -7.59 4.81 -35.59
N SER A 295 -8.11 4.25 -36.69
CA SER A 295 -9.16 4.87 -37.50
C SER A 295 -10.56 4.53 -37.02
N SER A 296 -10.78 3.27 -36.61
CA SER A 296 -12.07 2.80 -36.07
C SER A 296 -12.17 2.92 -34.55
N ASN A 297 -11.03 3.17 -33.88
CA ASN A 297 -10.87 3.08 -32.44
C ASN A 297 -11.36 1.73 -31.88
N ASP A 298 -11.31 0.65 -32.66
CA ASP A 298 -11.76 -0.70 -32.28
C ASP A 298 -10.65 -1.74 -32.47
N ILE A 299 -10.82 -2.90 -31.86
CA ILE A 299 -9.94 -4.06 -32.06
C ILE A 299 -10.62 -4.95 -33.11
N THR A 300 -10.09 -4.89 -34.34
CA THR A 300 -10.64 -5.58 -35.51
C THR A 300 -10.16 -7.02 -35.64
N THR A 301 -8.97 -7.32 -35.12
CA THR A 301 -8.35 -8.64 -35.10
C THR A 301 -7.98 -8.98 -33.66
N PRO A 302 -8.93 -9.43 -32.84
CA PRO A 302 -8.69 -9.68 -31.43
C PRO A 302 -7.89 -10.98 -31.23
N GLU A 303 -6.95 -10.93 -30.30
CA GLU A 303 -6.16 -12.08 -29.86
C GLU A 303 -6.94 -12.91 -28.81
N LYS A 304 -7.73 -12.21 -28.00
CA LYS A 304 -8.66 -12.79 -27.03
C LYS A 304 -9.99 -12.05 -27.05
N THR A 305 -11.09 -12.75 -26.85
CA THR A 305 -12.44 -12.17 -26.80
C THR A 305 -13.30 -12.90 -25.79
N ASP A 306 -13.97 -12.13 -24.93
CA ASP A 306 -15.04 -12.60 -24.05
C ASP A 306 -16.33 -11.81 -24.32
N SER A 307 -17.48 -12.45 -24.12
CA SER A 307 -18.78 -11.79 -24.26
C SER A 307 -19.81 -12.42 -23.34
N GLY A 308 -20.86 -11.65 -23.03
CA GLY A 308 -21.94 -12.15 -22.18
C GLY A 308 -22.98 -11.08 -21.87
N THR A 309 -23.76 -11.35 -20.82
CA THR A 309 -24.77 -10.45 -20.29
C THR A 309 -24.51 -10.14 -18.84
N VAL A 310 -24.74 -8.89 -18.41
CA VAL A 310 -24.70 -8.49 -17.01
C VAL A 310 -25.99 -7.77 -16.64
N ILE A 311 -26.43 -7.92 -15.39
CA ILE A 311 -27.66 -7.31 -14.88
C ILE A 311 -27.27 -6.14 -13.97
N LEU A 312 -27.85 -4.96 -14.19
CA LEU A 312 -27.71 -3.84 -13.27
C LEU A 312 -28.40 -4.14 -11.94
N GLN A 313 -27.66 -3.98 -10.85
CA GLN A 313 -28.15 -4.02 -9.47
C GLN A 313 -27.70 -2.75 -8.75
N ASN A 314 -28.61 -2.05 -8.09
CA ASN A 314 -28.43 -0.72 -7.51
C ASN A 314 -27.74 0.27 -8.46
N GLY A 315 -28.12 0.26 -9.74
CA GLY A 315 -27.55 1.15 -10.75
C GLY A 315 -26.12 0.80 -11.20
N GLN A 316 -25.58 -0.37 -10.84
CA GLN A 316 -24.22 -0.80 -11.22
C GLN A 316 -24.17 -2.23 -11.76
N ALA A 317 -23.19 -2.49 -12.62
CA ALA A 317 -22.83 -3.81 -13.14
C ALA A 317 -21.32 -3.94 -13.26
N VAL A 318 -20.77 -5.12 -12.93
CA VAL A 318 -19.33 -5.39 -12.94
C VAL A 318 -19.00 -6.45 -13.98
N ILE A 319 -17.97 -6.19 -14.78
CA ILE A 319 -17.42 -7.11 -15.79
C ILE A 319 -15.92 -7.23 -15.50
N ASN A 320 -15.44 -8.43 -15.26
CA ASN A 320 -14.00 -8.69 -15.10
C ASN A 320 -13.47 -9.34 -16.38
N PHE A 321 -12.26 -8.96 -16.76
CA PHE A 321 -11.53 -9.57 -17.85
C PHE A 321 -10.08 -9.78 -17.43
N ILE A 322 -9.54 -10.96 -17.73
CA ILE A 322 -8.13 -11.30 -17.49
C ILE A 322 -7.46 -11.26 -18.85
N THR A 323 -6.36 -10.52 -19.00
CA THR A 323 -5.62 -10.49 -20.27
C THR A 323 -4.96 -11.84 -20.59
N THR A 324 -4.37 -11.98 -21.77
CA THR A 324 -3.46 -13.09 -22.06
C THR A 324 -2.31 -13.07 -21.06
N SER A 325 -1.78 -14.23 -20.69
CA SER A 325 -0.61 -14.31 -19.81
C SER A 325 0.60 -13.68 -20.48
N ASP A 326 1.36 -12.88 -19.73
CA ASP A 326 2.62 -12.28 -20.19
C ASP A 326 3.58 -13.37 -20.68
N ASP A 327 4.03 -13.24 -21.93
CA ASP A 327 4.99 -14.16 -22.54
C ASP A 327 6.45 -13.69 -22.42
N ASN A 328 6.67 -12.57 -21.72
CA ASN A 328 7.92 -11.85 -21.50
C ASN A 328 8.58 -11.30 -22.77
N THR A 329 7.84 -11.15 -23.86
CA THR A 329 8.32 -10.52 -25.09
C THR A 329 7.75 -9.12 -25.19
N GLU A 330 8.59 -8.11 -25.48
CA GLU A 330 8.07 -6.78 -25.79
C GLU A 330 7.34 -6.80 -27.15
N GLU A 331 6.04 -6.58 -27.13
CA GLU A 331 5.19 -6.47 -28.30
C GLU A 331 4.72 -5.03 -28.53
N SER A 332 4.11 -4.78 -29.70
CA SER A 332 3.52 -3.49 -29.99
C SER A 332 2.32 -3.19 -29.08
N GLN A 333 2.20 -1.95 -28.58
CA GLN A 333 1.13 -1.47 -27.71
C GLN A 333 -0.27 -2.09 -27.98
N LYS A 334 -0.70 -2.97 -27.08
CA LYS A 334 -2.03 -3.58 -27.08
C LYS A 334 -3.01 -2.83 -26.18
N HIS A 335 -4.30 -3.14 -26.33
CA HIS A 335 -5.37 -2.59 -25.50
C HIS A 335 -6.40 -3.68 -25.16
N VAL A 336 -7.06 -3.51 -24.02
CA VAL A 336 -8.35 -4.16 -23.73
C VAL A 336 -9.46 -3.17 -24.05
N ARG A 337 -10.39 -3.57 -24.91
CA ARG A 337 -11.57 -2.78 -25.27
C ARG A 337 -12.84 -3.46 -24.79
N LEU A 338 -13.53 -2.81 -23.85
CA LEU A 338 -14.90 -3.18 -23.49
C LEU A 338 -15.87 -2.41 -24.37
N SER A 339 -16.85 -3.11 -24.95
CA SER A 339 -18.03 -2.55 -25.59
C SER A 339 -19.30 -3.06 -24.89
N VAL A 340 -20.18 -2.15 -24.49
CA VAL A 340 -21.47 -2.42 -23.88
C VAL A 340 -22.57 -2.00 -24.85
N GLY A 341 -23.43 -2.94 -25.23
CA GLY A 341 -24.50 -2.71 -26.20
C GLY A 341 -25.62 -1.79 -25.69
N ALA A 342 -26.66 -1.65 -26.52
CA ALA A 342 -27.85 -0.90 -26.15
C ALA A 342 -28.50 -1.46 -24.87
N PRO A 343 -29.09 -0.60 -24.01
CA PRO A 343 -29.30 0.83 -24.18
C PRO A 343 -28.09 1.73 -23.82
N ALA A 344 -27.03 1.18 -23.23
CA ALA A 344 -25.90 1.97 -22.73
C ALA A 344 -25.02 2.53 -23.87
N ASN A 345 -24.73 1.72 -24.90
CA ASN A 345 -23.88 2.07 -26.04
C ASN A 345 -22.52 2.71 -25.62
N LEU A 346 -21.86 2.09 -24.65
CA LEU A 346 -20.60 2.57 -24.09
C LEU A 346 -19.42 1.76 -24.61
N SER A 347 -18.26 2.40 -24.74
CA SER A 347 -17.00 1.70 -24.97
C SER A 347 -15.86 2.38 -24.23
N ILE A 348 -14.89 1.60 -23.76
CA ILE A 348 -13.66 2.10 -23.15
C ILE A 348 -12.48 1.25 -23.58
N ASN A 349 -11.33 1.90 -23.78
CA ASN A 349 -10.06 1.24 -24.07
C ASN A 349 -9.16 1.42 -22.85
N VAL A 350 -8.48 0.34 -22.45
CA VAL A 350 -7.45 0.36 -21.41
C VAL A 350 -6.16 -0.14 -22.05
N PRO A 351 -5.08 0.67 -22.09
CA PRO A 351 -3.81 0.24 -22.63
C PRO A 351 -3.20 -0.89 -21.78
N ILE A 352 -2.61 -1.86 -22.46
CA ILE A 352 -1.78 -2.90 -21.84
C ILE A 352 -0.33 -2.40 -21.88
N ASN A 353 0.28 -2.20 -20.73
CA ASN A 353 1.73 -2.01 -20.62
C ASN A 353 2.34 -3.39 -20.78
N ASP A 354 2.76 -3.68 -22.00
CA ASP A 354 3.68 -4.75 -22.27
C ASP A 354 5.07 -4.12 -22.38
N ALA A 355 5.76 -4.11 -21.24
CA ALA A 355 7.17 -3.77 -21.17
C ALA A 355 7.85 -5.07 -20.76
N GLY A 356 7.99 -6.00 -21.71
CA GLY A 356 8.54 -7.34 -21.51
C GLY A 356 9.47 -7.40 -20.30
N HIS A 357 9.10 -8.22 -19.31
CA HIS A 357 9.91 -8.37 -18.11
C HIS A 357 11.24 -9.01 -18.49
N HIS A 358 12.30 -8.20 -18.53
CA HIS A 358 13.67 -8.67 -18.74
C HIS A 358 14.16 -9.36 -17.46
N GLU A 359 13.48 -10.44 -17.04
CA GLU A 359 13.92 -11.28 -15.93
C GLU A 359 14.82 -12.39 -16.48
N THR A 360 16.12 -12.24 -16.27
CA THR A 360 17.08 -13.30 -16.60
C THR A 360 17.22 -14.23 -15.41
N VAL A 361 16.87 -15.50 -15.60
CA VAL A 361 16.99 -16.55 -14.59
C VAL A 361 18.29 -17.32 -14.77
N MET A 362 19.05 -17.44 -13.68
CA MET A 362 20.32 -18.18 -13.63
C MET A 362 20.31 -19.19 -12.50
N HIS A 363 20.67 -20.43 -12.81
CA HIS A 363 20.83 -21.46 -11.79
C HIS A 363 22.27 -21.48 -11.25
N ILE A 364 22.40 -21.62 -9.94
CA ILE A 364 23.63 -21.92 -9.22
C ILE A 364 23.53 -23.38 -8.77
N GLY A 365 23.97 -24.28 -9.65
CA GLY A 365 23.86 -25.73 -9.47
C GLY A 365 25.10 -26.42 -8.89
N GLN A 366 26.16 -25.67 -8.55
CA GLN A 366 27.40 -26.23 -8.02
C GLN A 366 27.76 -25.62 -6.67
N SER A 367 28.04 -26.48 -5.69
CA SER A 367 28.54 -26.06 -4.38
C SER A 367 29.92 -25.41 -4.51
N THR A 368 30.18 -24.39 -3.69
CA THR A 368 31.43 -23.64 -3.69
C THR A 368 31.82 -23.23 -2.27
N ILE A 369 33.13 -23.19 -2.02
CA ILE A 369 33.72 -22.64 -0.80
C ILE A 369 34.39 -21.29 -1.02
N ASN A 370 34.28 -20.73 -2.23
CA ASN A 370 34.92 -19.47 -2.60
C ASN A 370 33.98 -18.26 -2.49
N GLY A 371 32.75 -18.48 -2.03
CA GLY A 371 31.65 -17.53 -2.17
C GLY A 371 31.27 -17.27 -3.64
N ILE A 372 30.34 -16.35 -3.84
CA ILE A 372 29.86 -15.91 -5.15
C ILE A 372 29.73 -14.38 -5.16
N ASP A 373 30.30 -13.78 -6.19
CA ASP A 373 29.97 -12.42 -6.62
C ASP A 373 28.93 -12.52 -7.73
N LEU A 374 27.72 -11.98 -7.50
CA LEU A 374 26.59 -12.15 -8.42
C LEU A 374 26.81 -11.47 -9.77
N ALA A 375 27.45 -10.29 -9.80
CA ALA A 375 27.75 -9.59 -11.04
C ALA A 375 28.76 -10.38 -11.90
N GLU A 376 29.80 -10.91 -11.26
CA GLU A 376 30.81 -11.72 -11.95
C GLU A 376 30.25 -13.09 -12.36
N TYR A 377 29.43 -13.72 -11.51
CA TYR A 377 28.73 -14.96 -11.87
C TYR A 377 27.86 -14.76 -13.11
N TYR A 378 27.07 -13.69 -13.13
CA TYR A 378 26.28 -13.33 -14.30
C TYR A 378 27.16 -13.17 -15.54
N ARG A 379 28.23 -12.37 -15.46
CA ARG A 379 29.14 -12.12 -16.59
C ARG A 379 29.77 -13.39 -17.15
N VAL A 380 30.16 -14.31 -16.28
CA VAL A 380 30.75 -15.59 -16.70
C VAL A 380 29.72 -16.46 -17.43
N GLN A 381 28.46 -16.46 -17.01
CA GLN A 381 27.41 -17.28 -17.62
C GLN A 381 26.81 -16.66 -18.89
N SER A 382 26.58 -15.34 -18.92
CA SER A 382 25.92 -14.64 -20.04
C SER A 382 26.90 -14.04 -21.06
N GLY A 383 28.18 -13.86 -20.69
CA GLY A 383 29.21 -13.23 -21.51
C GLY A 383 29.32 -11.70 -21.36
N SER A 384 28.41 -11.05 -20.63
CA SER A 384 28.40 -9.60 -20.38
C SER A 384 27.80 -9.27 -19.02
N TYR A 385 27.95 -8.03 -18.52
CA TYR A 385 27.24 -7.61 -17.30
C TYR A 385 25.76 -7.30 -17.57
N PRO A 386 24.88 -7.29 -16.54
CA PRO A 386 23.45 -7.00 -16.72
C PRO A 386 23.20 -5.60 -17.31
N SER A 387 22.07 -5.42 -18.01
CA SER A 387 21.62 -4.09 -18.47
C SER A 387 20.83 -3.34 -17.39
N SER A 388 20.69 -2.02 -17.51
CA SER A 388 20.04 -1.16 -16.49
C SER A 388 18.54 -1.42 -16.27
N ASN A 389 17.89 -2.14 -17.19
CA ASN A 389 16.47 -2.51 -17.13
C ASN A 389 16.26 -4.00 -16.77
N GLU A 390 17.34 -4.73 -16.46
CA GLU A 390 17.28 -6.17 -16.24
C GLU A 390 17.04 -6.50 -14.76
N THR A 391 16.09 -7.39 -14.51
CA THR A 391 15.98 -8.07 -13.22
C THR A 391 16.68 -9.42 -13.37
N VAL A 392 17.55 -9.78 -12.44
CA VAL A 392 18.29 -11.04 -12.53
C VAL A 392 17.97 -11.89 -11.33
N ARG A 393 17.41 -13.08 -11.59
CA ARG A 393 17.08 -14.07 -10.56
C ARG A 393 18.13 -15.17 -10.53
N PHE A 394 18.79 -15.32 -9.40
CA PHE A 394 19.71 -16.41 -9.11
C PHE A 394 19.01 -17.48 -8.28
N ILE A 395 18.77 -18.64 -8.88
CA ILE A 395 18.21 -19.80 -8.20
C ILE A 395 19.35 -20.63 -7.64
N VAL A 396 19.47 -20.74 -6.32
CA VAL A 396 20.39 -21.67 -5.67
C VAL A 396 19.68 -23.01 -5.56
N ASP A 397 20.17 -24.00 -6.32
CA ASP A 397 19.51 -25.30 -6.43
C ASP A 397 19.55 -26.09 -5.10
N GLU A 398 18.61 -27.02 -4.93
CA GLU A 398 18.59 -27.92 -3.77
C GLU A 398 19.89 -28.74 -3.70
N GLY A 399 20.44 -28.88 -2.49
CA GLY A 399 21.69 -29.61 -2.26
C GLY A 399 22.97 -28.81 -2.59
N VAL A 400 22.85 -27.54 -2.98
CA VAL A 400 24.00 -26.65 -3.22
C VAL A 400 24.38 -25.90 -1.95
N ASP A 401 25.67 -25.96 -1.60
CA ASP A 401 26.28 -25.20 -0.50
C ASP A 401 27.13 -24.06 -1.05
N ILE A 402 26.75 -22.82 -0.75
CA ILE A 402 27.55 -21.62 -1.01
C ILE A 402 28.17 -21.20 0.31
N ILE A 403 29.47 -21.47 0.47
CA ILE A 403 30.22 -21.17 1.69
C ILE A 403 31.21 -20.04 1.43
N ALA A 404 31.26 -19.08 2.35
CA ALA A 404 32.26 -18.02 2.32
C ALA A 404 33.69 -18.59 2.38
N PRO A 405 34.66 -17.95 1.69
CA PRO A 405 36.05 -18.43 1.67
C PRO A 405 36.75 -18.28 3.02
N ASP A 406 36.49 -17.19 3.71
CA ASP A 406 37.06 -16.84 5.00
C ASP A 406 36.07 -15.98 5.81
N THR A 407 36.43 -15.57 7.03
CA THR A 407 35.55 -14.79 7.90
C THR A 407 35.44 -13.30 7.51
N THR A 408 36.24 -12.84 6.56
CA THR A 408 36.30 -11.44 6.11
C THR A 408 35.51 -11.19 4.83
N LYS A 409 35.29 -12.23 4.02
CA LYS A 409 34.48 -12.19 2.80
C LYS A 409 33.14 -12.90 3.02
N PRO A 410 32.04 -12.38 2.46
CA PRO A 410 30.74 -13.04 2.58
C PRO A 410 30.64 -14.27 1.66
N ALA A 411 29.62 -15.10 1.87
CA ALA A 411 29.30 -16.20 0.97
C ALA A 411 28.68 -15.69 -0.33
N ILE A 412 27.86 -14.64 -0.27
CA ILE A 412 27.33 -13.94 -1.45
C ILE A 412 27.52 -12.42 -1.30
N THR A 413 27.95 -11.79 -2.38
CA THR A 413 27.96 -10.33 -2.57
C THR A 413 27.34 -9.98 -3.91
N GLU A 414 26.75 -8.79 -4.05
CA GLU A 414 26.25 -8.36 -5.35
C GLU A 414 27.39 -8.08 -6.35
N GLY A 415 28.50 -7.47 -5.92
CA GLY A 415 29.61 -7.06 -6.80
C GLY A 415 29.48 -5.63 -7.35
N ASP A 416 30.55 -5.09 -7.93
CA ASP A 416 30.63 -3.66 -8.27
C ASP A 416 29.96 -3.26 -9.61
N ASN A 417 29.57 -4.23 -10.44
CA ASN A 417 29.17 -3.99 -11.84
C ASN A 417 27.65 -4.04 -12.09
N TRP A 418 26.84 -3.65 -11.09
CA TRP A 418 25.40 -3.51 -11.26
C TRP A 418 25.01 -2.11 -11.73
N PRO A 419 24.44 -1.96 -12.94
CA PRO A 419 23.95 -0.66 -13.40
C PRO A 419 22.78 -0.16 -12.55
N VAL A 420 22.59 1.16 -12.52
CA VAL A 420 21.44 1.76 -11.82
C VAL A 420 20.15 1.28 -12.50
N GLY A 421 19.26 0.66 -11.71
CA GLY A 421 17.98 0.13 -12.19
C GLY A 421 17.93 -1.41 -12.27
N ALA A 422 19.08 -2.08 -12.36
CA ALA A 422 19.13 -3.53 -12.30
C ALA A 422 18.98 -4.04 -10.86
N ILE A 423 18.24 -5.13 -10.70
CA ILE A 423 17.89 -5.69 -9.38
C ILE A 423 18.31 -7.17 -9.31
N PRO A 424 19.26 -7.53 -8.43
CA PRO A 424 19.53 -8.92 -8.12
C PRO A 424 18.49 -9.51 -7.15
N ILE A 425 17.89 -10.61 -7.56
CA ILE A 425 17.00 -11.45 -6.75
C ILE A 425 17.69 -12.79 -6.52
N ILE A 426 17.67 -13.30 -5.29
CA ILE A 426 18.15 -14.64 -4.95
C ILE A 426 16.96 -15.49 -4.53
N GLU A 427 16.75 -16.59 -5.21
CA GLU A 427 15.81 -17.63 -4.81
C GLU A 427 16.60 -18.82 -4.24
N ASN A 428 16.55 -19.02 -2.92
CA ASN A 428 17.41 -20.00 -2.25
C ASN A 428 16.67 -21.29 -1.90
N HIS A 429 16.99 -22.38 -2.60
CA HIS A 429 16.61 -23.75 -2.22
C HIS A 429 17.79 -24.55 -1.62
N GLY A 430 19.02 -24.05 -1.75
CA GLY A 430 20.24 -24.60 -1.15
C GLY A 430 20.61 -24.01 0.22
N ARG A 431 21.90 -24.00 0.56
CA ARG A 431 22.43 -23.43 1.81
C ARG A 431 23.43 -22.32 1.52
N ILE A 432 23.22 -21.15 2.13
CA ILE A 432 24.15 -20.00 2.03
C ILE A 432 24.78 -19.77 3.41
N LEU A 433 26.08 -20.03 3.53
CA LEU A 433 26.76 -20.16 4.82
C LEU A 433 27.98 -19.22 4.91
N GLY A 434 27.99 -18.31 5.87
CA GLY A 434 29.20 -17.58 6.27
C GLY A 434 30.27 -18.54 6.81
N ARG A 435 31.55 -18.16 6.79
CA ARG A 435 32.65 -19.04 7.23
C ARG A 435 32.69 -19.14 8.75
N GLY A 436 32.93 -20.32 9.29
CA GLY A 436 33.15 -20.50 10.73
C GLY A 436 34.45 -19.84 11.21
N GLY A 437 34.41 -19.27 12.41
CA GLY A 437 35.55 -18.63 13.06
C GLY A 437 36.60 -19.63 13.54
N ASN A 438 37.87 -19.25 13.51
CA ASN A 438 38.95 -20.08 14.05
C ASN A 438 38.95 -20.08 15.58
N GLY A 439 39.29 -21.23 16.18
CA GLY A 439 39.47 -21.36 17.62
C GLY A 439 40.58 -20.46 18.16
N GLY A 440 40.35 -19.90 19.34
CA GLY A 440 41.28 -19.03 20.06
C GLY A 440 42.44 -19.80 20.69
N ARG A 441 43.63 -19.20 20.73
CA ARG A 441 44.82 -19.83 21.28
C ARG A 441 44.78 -19.84 22.82
N SER A 442 45.14 -20.95 23.43
CA SER A 442 45.14 -21.07 24.90
C SER A 442 46.32 -20.37 25.57
N ALA A 443 46.15 -20.06 26.86
CA ALA A 443 47.18 -19.43 27.66
C ALA A 443 48.37 -20.36 27.89
N ARG A 444 49.54 -19.77 28.04
CA ARG A 444 50.79 -20.49 28.28
C ARG A 444 51.62 -19.77 29.33
N ILE A 445 52.26 -20.52 30.21
CA ILE A 445 53.18 -20.00 31.22
C ILE A 445 54.54 -20.63 31.00
N PHE A 446 55.59 -19.81 30.90
CA PHE A 446 56.96 -20.23 30.66
C PHE A 446 57.88 -19.72 31.78
N GLY A 447 58.82 -20.56 32.21
CA GLY A 447 59.81 -20.22 33.24
C GLY A 447 59.67 -21.06 34.51
N VAL A 448 60.73 -21.10 35.31
CA VAL A 448 60.73 -21.64 36.67
C VAL A 448 60.87 -20.45 37.62
N TYR A 449 60.06 -20.40 38.68
CA TYR A 449 60.21 -19.44 39.78
C TYR A 449 61.43 -19.78 40.65
N LYS A 450 62.61 -19.86 40.03
CA LYS A 450 63.88 -19.99 40.72
C LYS A 450 64.55 -18.63 40.63
N TYR A 451 64.91 -18.05 41.78
CA TYR A 451 65.61 -16.76 41.91
C TYR A 451 64.76 -15.48 41.70
N ASP A 452 63.48 -15.46 42.12
CA ASP A 452 62.60 -14.28 42.03
C ASP A 452 62.41 -13.70 40.61
N LEU A 453 62.63 -14.51 39.58
CA LEU A 453 62.37 -14.11 38.20
C LEU A 453 60.86 -14.22 37.90
N PRO A 454 60.26 -13.20 37.25
CA PRO A 454 58.85 -13.25 36.88
C PRO A 454 58.61 -14.30 35.80
N PHE A 455 57.47 -15.00 35.87
CA PHE A 455 57.02 -15.90 34.80
C PHE A 455 56.81 -15.12 33.49
N ALA A 456 57.30 -15.67 32.37
CA ALA A 456 56.84 -15.25 31.05
C ALA A 456 55.48 -15.90 30.77
N GLN A 457 54.58 -15.18 30.09
CA GLN A 457 53.21 -15.65 29.88
C GLN A 457 52.66 -15.21 28.52
N ASP A 458 51.86 -16.09 27.92
CA ASP A 458 50.87 -15.74 26.91
C ASP A 458 49.49 -15.89 27.52
N VAL A 459 48.66 -14.85 27.41
CA VAL A 459 47.26 -14.93 27.80
C VAL A 459 46.45 -15.72 26.76
N ALA A 460 45.32 -16.29 27.20
CA ALA A 460 44.38 -16.92 26.28
C ALA A 460 43.81 -15.86 25.31
N ILE A 461 43.62 -16.26 24.05
CA ILE A 461 43.06 -15.43 22.98
C ILE A 461 41.64 -15.92 22.69
N ASP A 462 40.73 -14.97 22.47
CA ASP A 462 39.35 -15.25 22.10
C ASP A 462 39.26 -16.03 20.79
N GLY A 463 38.17 -16.79 20.65
CA GLY A 463 37.81 -17.36 19.35
C GLY A 463 37.47 -16.26 18.35
N SER A 464 37.83 -16.48 17.08
CA SER A 464 37.45 -15.54 16.03
C SER A 464 35.94 -15.60 15.77
N ASN A 465 35.34 -14.46 15.42
CA ASN A 465 33.93 -14.40 15.04
C ASN A 465 33.68 -15.18 13.74
N GLY A 466 32.46 -15.71 13.60
CA GLY A 466 31.99 -16.24 12.32
C GLY A 466 31.83 -15.15 11.26
N GLY A 467 32.01 -15.52 10.00
CA GLY A 467 31.85 -14.67 8.83
C GLY A 467 30.39 -14.46 8.43
N THR A 468 30.16 -13.41 7.66
CA THR A 468 28.84 -13.03 7.15
C THR A 468 28.38 -13.95 6.03
N ALA A 469 27.09 -14.29 5.98
CA ALA A 469 26.55 -15.09 4.87
C ALA A 469 26.35 -14.23 3.62
N ILE A 470 25.65 -13.10 3.73
CA ILE A 470 25.31 -12.27 2.57
C ILE A 470 25.62 -10.80 2.88
N LYS A 471 26.26 -10.10 1.94
CA LYS A 471 26.57 -8.69 2.10
C LYS A 471 26.18 -7.90 0.87
N SER A 472 25.47 -6.80 1.10
CA SER A 472 25.24 -5.74 0.12
C SER A 472 26.20 -4.59 0.40
N LEU A 473 26.94 -4.16 -0.63
CA LEU A 473 27.85 -3.03 -0.62
C LEU A 473 27.16 -1.73 -1.08
N SER A 474 26.33 -1.81 -2.12
CA SER A 474 25.74 -0.65 -2.80
C SER A 474 24.34 -0.88 -3.38
N ARG A 475 23.95 -2.13 -3.73
CA ARG A 475 22.63 -2.42 -4.32
C ARG A 475 21.74 -3.23 -3.39
N ALA A 476 20.44 -3.00 -3.50
CA ALA A 476 19.46 -3.80 -2.80
C ALA A 476 19.51 -5.25 -3.34
N ILE A 477 19.62 -6.23 -2.44
CA ILE A 477 19.46 -7.64 -2.78
C ILE A 477 18.15 -8.13 -2.16
N HIS A 478 17.27 -8.68 -2.99
CA HIS A 478 16.02 -9.29 -2.54
C HIS A 478 16.17 -10.81 -2.51
N ILE A 479 15.78 -11.44 -1.41
CA ILE A 479 15.99 -12.88 -1.21
C ILE A 479 14.68 -13.55 -0.84
N GLU A 480 14.32 -14.55 -1.63
CA GLU A 480 13.26 -15.51 -1.38
C GLU A 480 13.90 -16.79 -0.86
N ASN A 481 13.87 -16.98 0.45
CA ASN A 481 14.56 -18.08 1.10
C ASN A 481 13.61 -19.25 1.39
N TYR A 482 13.80 -20.37 0.71
CA TYR A 482 13.07 -21.63 0.91
C TYR A 482 13.85 -22.64 1.77
N SER A 483 15.11 -22.35 2.10
CA SER A 483 16.01 -23.27 2.79
C SER A 483 16.88 -22.53 3.84
N LEU A 484 18.17 -22.85 3.98
CA LEU A 484 19.01 -22.32 5.06
C LEU A 484 19.90 -21.16 4.61
N ILE A 485 19.84 -20.04 5.35
CA ILE A 485 20.87 -18.99 5.30
C ILE A 485 21.45 -18.85 6.71
N SER A 486 22.77 -18.96 6.85
CA SER A 486 23.40 -18.88 8.17
C SER A 486 24.68 -18.08 8.15
N GLY A 487 24.85 -17.18 9.12
CA GLY A 487 26.18 -16.70 9.48
C GLY A 487 27.06 -17.87 9.96
N GLY A 488 28.38 -17.71 9.87
CA GLY A 488 29.30 -18.72 10.40
C GLY A 488 29.21 -18.83 11.92
N GLY A 489 29.49 -19.99 12.49
CA GLY A 489 29.64 -20.20 13.92
C GLY A 489 30.92 -19.54 14.43
N GLY A 490 30.90 -19.03 15.66
CA GLY A 490 32.10 -18.47 16.29
C GLY A 490 33.09 -19.55 16.71
N GLY A 491 34.39 -19.26 16.66
CA GLY A 491 35.42 -20.17 17.18
C GLY A 491 35.36 -20.28 18.71
N GLY A 492 35.77 -21.42 19.27
CA GLY A 492 35.87 -21.60 20.71
C GLY A 492 36.99 -20.77 21.33
N GLY A 493 36.83 -20.33 22.58
CA GLY A 493 37.84 -19.55 23.30
C GLY A 493 39.02 -20.39 23.79
N GLY A 494 40.21 -19.79 23.83
CA GLY A 494 41.38 -20.43 24.43
C GLY A 494 41.17 -20.77 25.91
N MET A 495 41.67 -21.92 26.35
CA MET A 495 41.72 -22.31 27.76
C MET A 495 42.78 -21.47 28.50
N GLY A 496 42.52 -21.11 29.75
CA GLY A 496 43.52 -20.47 30.61
C GLY A 496 44.62 -21.43 31.10
N ALA A 497 45.44 -20.96 32.04
CA ALA A 497 46.56 -21.72 32.60
C ALA A 497 46.78 -21.38 34.08
N TRP A 498 47.45 -22.26 34.83
CA TRP A 498 47.78 -22.02 36.23
C TRP A 498 49.10 -22.67 36.65
N VAL A 499 49.66 -22.15 37.74
CA VAL A 499 50.82 -22.70 38.46
C VAL A 499 50.48 -22.82 39.94
N HIS A 500 50.71 -24.00 40.52
CA HIS A 500 50.56 -24.29 41.94
C HIS A 500 51.87 -24.84 42.53
N GLU A 501 52.24 -24.42 43.74
CA GLU A 501 53.45 -24.88 44.43
C GLU A 501 53.18 -25.84 45.60
N ASN A 502 54.12 -26.76 45.86
CA ASN A 502 54.08 -27.63 47.04
C ASN A 502 55.13 -27.22 48.07
N PHE A 503 54.70 -26.66 49.21
CA PHE A 503 55.54 -26.19 50.33
C PHE A 503 56.18 -27.27 51.22
N GLU A 504 56.03 -28.56 50.93
CA GLU A 504 56.40 -29.61 51.90
C GLU A 504 57.90 -29.68 52.24
N ASN A 505 58.78 -29.02 51.49
CA ASN A 505 60.15 -28.75 51.91
C ASN A 505 60.61 -27.47 51.19
N HIS A 506 61.29 -26.56 51.88
CA HIS A 506 61.77 -25.22 51.41
C HIS A 506 62.70 -25.22 50.18
N ASN A 507 62.67 -26.26 49.35
CA ASN A 507 63.34 -26.32 48.07
C ASN A 507 62.33 -25.89 47.00
N TYR A 508 62.64 -24.79 46.32
CA TYR A 508 61.94 -24.13 45.21
C TYR A 508 61.77 -25.01 43.95
N SER A 509 61.47 -26.29 44.14
CA SER A 509 61.66 -27.33 43.15
C SER A 509 60.43 -28.15 42.81
N ASN A 510 59.28 -27.94 43.46
CA ASN A 510 58.04 -28.68 43.20
C ASN A 510 56.90 -27.76 42.73
N GLN A 511 56.72 -27.65 41.42
CA GLN A 511 55.66 -26.84 40.79
C GLN A 511 54.78 -27.69 39.88
N THR A 512 53.50 -27.35 39.85
CA THR A 512 52.50 -27.99 38.98
C THR A 512 51.93 -26.96 38.03
N ASN A 513 52.08 -27.24 36.75
CA ASN A 513 51.57 -26.39 35.68
C ASN A 513 50.41 -27.11 34.99
N GLY A 514 49.30 -26.41 34.82
CA GLY A 514 48.18 -26.89 34.03
C GLY A 514 47.67 -25.82 33.08
N GLY A 515 47.14 -26.23 31.94
CA GLY A 515 46.61 -25.33 30.92
C GLY A 515 46.89 -25.79 29.50
N GLY A 516 46.37 -25.05 28.53
CA GLY A 516 46.72 -25.24 27.13
C GLY A 516 45.92 -26.31 26.38
N GLY A 517 44.67 -26.55 26.77
CA GLY A 517 43.71 -27.30 25.95
C GLY A 517 43.37 -26.52 24.68
N GLY A 518 43.48 -27.12 23.49
CA GLY A 518 43.17 -26.44 22.23
C GLY A 518 41.68 -26.10 22.13
N SER A 519 41.29 -25.20 21.24
CA SER A 519 39.90 -24.77 21.07
C SER A 519 39.32 -25.21 19.73
N GLY A 520 38.02 -25.46 19.69
CA GLY A 520 37.33 -25.89 18.47
C GLY A 520 37.10 -24.74 17.48
N GLY A 521 37.10 -25.02 16.18
CA GLY A 521 36.66 -24.05 15.16
C GLY A 521 35.14 -23.98 15.06
N GLY A 522 34.56 -22.85 14.64
CA GLY A 522 33.12 -22.73 14.39
C GLY A 522 32.70 -23.32 13.05
N ALA A 523 31.44 -23.76 12.91
CA ALA A 523 30.92 -24.30 11.64
C ALA A 523 30.47 -23.19 10.68
N PRO A 524 30.66 -23.29 9.36
CA PRO A 524 31.35 -24.35 8.64
C PRO A 524 32.86 -24.08 8.58
N LEU A 525 33.65 -25.15 8.68
CA LEU A 525 35.06 -25.19 8.28
C LEU A 525 35.99 -24.17 8.99
N GLY A 526 35.62 -23.72 10.20
CA GLY A 526 36.53 -23.01 11.09
C GLY A 526 37.64 -23.93 11.59
N LEU A 527 38.87 -23.42 11.64
CA LEU A 527 40.03 -24.19 12.10
C LEU A 527 40.08 -24.23 13.62
N ASN A 528 40.52 -25.35 14.19
CA ASN A 528 40.83 -25.41 15.61
C ASN A 528 42.17 -24.74 15.92
N SER A 529 42.33 -24.34 17.18
CA SER A 529 43.66 -24.12 17.74
C SER A 529 44.16 -25.43 18.34
N PRO A 530 45.37 -25.91 17.99
CA PRO A 530 45.89 -27.17 18.51
C PRO A 530 46.12 -27.11 20.03
N ASN A 531 46.16 -28.28 20.66
CA ASN A 531 46.49 -28.36 22.09
C ASN A 531 48.00 -28.05 22.26
N GLU A 532 48.35 -27.15 23.17
CA GLU A 532 49.74 -26.75 23.45
C GLU A 532 50.02 -26.87 24.95
N SER A 533 51.07 -27.56 25.39
CA SER A 533 51.42 -27.63 26.82
C SER A 533 52.36 -26.50 27.23
N SER A 534 52.07 -25.85 28.37
CA SER A 534 52.95 -24.83 29.00
C SER A 534 54.38 -25.35 29.26
N LEU A 535 54.51 -26.65 29.50
CA LEU A 535 55.75 -27.39 29.75
C LEU A 535 56.71 -27.38 28.55
N LEU A 536 56.17 -27.59 27.34
CA LEU A 536 56.95 -27.72 26.11
C LEU A 536 57.55 -26.39 25.69
N ALA A 537 56.83 -25.31 25.91
CA ALA A 537 57.28 -23.99 25.51
C ALA A 537 58.35 -23.40 26.45
N TYR A 538 58.40 -23.81 27.73
CA TYR A 538 59.56 -23.55 28.59
C TYR A 538 60.85 -24.19 28.05
N LEU A 539 60.76 -25.38 27.45
CA LEU A 539 61.92 -26.10 26.89
C LEU A 539 62.38 -25.56 25.53
N GLN A 540 61.51 -24.87 24.78
CA GLN A 540 61.77 -24.39 23.42
C GLN A 540 62.21 -22.91 23.34
N ASP A 541 62.15 -22.14 24.42
CA ASP A 541 62.49 -20.71 24.41
C ASP A 541 63.99 -20.46 24.65
N ASP A 542 64.66 -19.93 23.62
CA ASP A 542 66.10 -19.65 23.62
C ASP A 542 66.53 -18.48 24.49
N ARG A 543 65.58 -17.69 25.03
CA ARG A 543 65.88 -16.51 25.86
C ARG A 543 66.29 -16.84 27.29
N PHE A 544 66.17 -18.10 27.72
CA PHE A 544 66.50 -18.51 29.09
C PHE A 544 67.92 -19.10 29.19
N PRO A 545 68.82 -18.50 30.01
CA PRO A 545 70.24 -18.88 30.07
C PRO A 545 70.51 -20.19 30.84
N VAL A 546 69.56 -20.62 31.68
CA VAL A 546 69.57 -21.94 32.34
C VAL A 546 68.45 -22.76 31.72
N LYS A 547 68.69 -23.29 30.52
CA LYS A 547 67.96 -24.47 30.07
C LYS A 547 68.34 -25.57 31.05
N ALA A 548 67.38 -26.34 31.59
CA ALA A 548 67.75 -27.54 32.34
C ALA A 548 68.69 -28.37 31.45
N SER A 549 69.95 -28.52 31.86
CA SER A 549 70.89 -29.40 31.15
C SER A 549 70.41 -30.82 31.39
N TYR A 550 69.55 -31.28 30.50
CA TYR A 550 68.99 -32.63 30.55
C TYR A 550 70.04 -33.55 29.91
N THR A 551 70.73 -34.33 30.73
CA THR A 551 71.67 -35.39 30.30
C THR A 551 71.00 -36.76 30.20
N GLY A 552 69.69 -36.84 30.41
CA GLY A 552 68.84 -38.00 30.12
C GLY A 552 67.87 -37.71 28.97
N GLU A 553 67.24 -38.72 28.39
CA GLU A 553 66.24 -38.54 27.34
C GLU A 553 64.94 -37.93 27.91
N LEU A 554 64.26 -37.10 27.11
CA LEU A 554 63.00 -36.43 27.45
C LEU A 554 61.83 -37.44 27.44
N ASP A 555 61.31 -37.81 28.61
CA ASP A 555 60.04 -38.55 28.73
C ASP A 555 58.81 -37.62 28.68
N ALA A 556 58.71 -36.80 27.63
CA ALA A 556 57.53 -35.96 27.39
C ALA A 556 56.52 -36.73 26.52
N ILE A 557 55.26 -36.84 26.97
CA ILE A 557 54.17 -37.24 26.08
C ILE A 557 53.86 -36.05 25.16
N LEU A 558 54.55 -36.00 24.01
CA LEU A 558 54.14 -35.20 22.88
C LEU A 558 52.90 -35.86 22.26
N VAL A 559 51.78 -35.14 22.22
CA VAL A 559 50.78 -35.37 21.17
C VAL A 559 50.74 -34.12 20.31
N ASN A 560 51.71 -34.03 19.39
CA ASN A 560 51.70 -33.02 18.34
C ASN A 560 50.98 -33.62 17.13
N SER A 561 50.01 -32.88 16.62
CA SER A 561 49.09 -33.31 15.57
C SER A 561 49.80 -33.51 14.22
N ALA A 562 49.90 -34.78 13.76
CA ALA A 562 49.88 -35.22 12.35
C ALA A 562 50.30 -36.71 12.25
N SER A 563 49.42 -37.57 11.72
CA SER A 563 49.64 -38.95 11.20
C SER A 563 49.96 -40.15 12.16
N ILE A 564 49.08 -41.17 12.20
CA ILE A 564 49.06 -42.58 12.69
C ILE A 564 47.79 -43.21 12.12
N SER A 565 47.85 -44.39 11.54
CA SER A 565 46.70 -45.25 11.26
C SER A 565 46.51 -46.21 12.43
N SER A 566 45.30 -46.35 12.96
CA SER A 566 45.03 -47.35 14.00
C SER A 566 45.10 -48.77 13.43
N VAL A 567 45.68 -49.68 14.22
CA VAL A 567 45.20 -51.07 14.26
C VAL A 567 44.70 -51.24 15.69
N GLY A 568 43.40 -51.53 15.81
CA GLY A 568 42.65 -51.46 17.06
C GLY A 568 43.34 -52.13 18.26
N GLY A 569 43.37 -51.42 19.39
CA GLY A 569 43.90 -51.90 20.66
C GLY A 569 44.53 -50.75 21.46
N ASP A 570 44.30 -50.74 22.77
CA ASP A 570 44.82 -49.75 23.72
C ASP A 570 46.30 -49.39 23.48
N ALA A 571 46.64 -48.09 23.45
CA ALA A 571 48.02 -47.63 23.39
C ALA A 571 48.71 -47.92 24.73
N THR A 572 49.54 -48.96 24.77
CA THR A 572 50.33 -49.34 25.95
C THR A 572 51.73 -48.74 25.82
N ILE A 573 52.13 -47.86 26.75
CA ILE A 573 53.51 -47.36 26.83
C ILE A 573 54.24 -48.20 27.88
N ASP A 574 55.22 -48.99 27.43
CA ASP A 574 56.03 -49.83 28.32
C ASP A 574 57.41 -49.19 28.53
N SER A 575 57.81 -49.00 29.80
CA SER A 575 59.15 -48.49 30.17
C SER A 575 60.08 -49.62 30.64
N THR A 576 59.85 -50.86 30.18
CA THR A 576 60.73 -51.97 30.54
C THR A 576 62.01 -51.98 29.70
N GLY A 577 63.09 -51.48 30.30
CA GLY A 577 64.40 -52.11 30.22
C GLY A 577 65.42 -51.50 29.26
N ALA A 578 66.42 -50.83 29.83
CA ALA A 578 67.81 -50.94 29.39
C ALA A 578 68.78 -50.63 30.53
N SER A 579 68.96 -51.60 31.44
CA SER A 579 70.20 -51.71 32.21
C SER A 579 71.32 -52.18 31.28
N THR A 580 71.86 -51.29 30.45
CA THR A 580 73.21 -51.32 29.85
C THR A 580 73.31 -50.05 29.01
N SER A 581 74.32 -49.22 29.26
CA SER A 581 74.58 -47.95 28.57
C SER A 581 74.09 -47.90 27.12
N PRO A 582 73.05 -47.11 26.80
CA PRO A 582 72.67 -46.86 25.42
C PRO A 582 73.57 -45.75 24.84
N SER A 583 74.11 -46.02 23.66
CA SER A 583 74.86 -45.06 22.85
C SER A 583 74.00 -43.86 22.43
N ALA A 584 74.62 -42.68 22.51
CA ALA A 584 74.20 -41.29 22.27
C ALA A 584 73.18 -40.89 21.17
N ASP A 585 72.42 -41.76 20.50
CA ASP A 585 71.74 -41.36 19.25
C ASP A 585 70.33 -41.94 18.98
N LYS A 586 69.50 -42.23 19.99
CA LYS A 586 68.10 -42.65 19.73
C LYS A 586 67.05 -41.70 20.31
N ARG A 587 66.47 -40.88 19.43
CA ARG A 587 65.31 -40.01 19.72
C ARG A 587 64.01 -40.83 19.64
N TYR A 588 63.16 -40.77 20.66
CA TYR A 588 61.77 -41.25 20.58
C TYR A 588 60.82 -40.05 20.44
N VAL A 589 60.22 -39.90 19.26
CA VAL A 589 59.22 -38.88 18.90
C VAL A 589 57.99 -39.63 18.41
N PHE A 590 56.83 -39.43 19.04
CA PHE A 590 55.58 -40.09 18.63
C PHE A 590 54.71 -39.12 17.82
N TYR A 591 54.50 -39.44 16.54
CA TYR A 591 53.49 -38.82 15.67
C TYR A 591 52.17 -39.58 15.81
N ALA A 592 51.01 -38.92 15.82
CA ALA A 592 49.71 -39.60 15.76
C ALA A 592 48.62 -38.89 14.91
N SER A 593 47.88 -39.67 14.13
CA SER A 593 46.53 -39.51 13.55
C SER A 593 45.78 -40.81 13.89
N THR A 594 44.62 -41.24 13.41
CA THR A 594 43.80 -41.03 12.23
C THR A 594 42.35 -40.89 12.69
N SER A 595 41.54 -40.39 11.76
CA SER A 595 40.10 -40.57 11.62
C SER A 595 39.43 -41.73 12.38
N VAL A 596 38.22 -41.41 12.86
CA VAL A 596 37.00 -42.21 13.10
C VAL A 596 36.65 -42.56 14.56
N THR A 597 35.52 -41.96 14.99
CA THR A 597 34.59 -42.28 16.10
C THR A 597 35.20 -42.74 17.44
N GLY A 598 35.57 -41.75 18.25
CA GLY A 598 35.89 -41.91 19.67
C GLY A 598 36.76 -40.75 20.15
N THR A 599 36.23 -39.86 20.99
CA THR A 599 36.87 -38.59 21.40
C THR A 599 37.85 -38.73 22.56
N LYS A 600 38.00 -39.93 23.14
CA LYS A 600 38.73 -40.17 24.38
C LYS A 600 39.85 -41.17 24.16
N HIS A 601 41.08 -40.75 24.42
CA HIS A 601 42.26 -41.62 24.36
C HIS A 601 42.71 -42.00 25.76
N LYS A 602 42.87 -43.31 26.04
CA LYS A 602 43.50 -43.81 27.27
C LYS A 602 45.02 -43.83 27.13
N ILE A 603 45.71 -43.16 28.03
CA ILE A 603 47.18 -43.17 28.11
C ILE A 603 47.60 -43.96 29.35
N ARG A 604 48.49 -44.95 29.20
CA ARG A 604 49.13 -45.69 30.31
C ARG A 604 50.58 -45.22 30.47
N VAL A 605 51.00 -44.85 31.68
CA VAL A 605 52.38 -44.41 31.98
C VAL A 605 53.01 -45.36 33.00
N ASN A 606 54.17 -45.95 32.67
CA ASN A 606 54.92 -46.85 33.57
C ASN A 606 56.13 -46.14 34.18
N ASN A 607 56.22 -46.09 35.51
CA ASN A 607 57.42 -45.60 36.21
C ASN A 607 58.45 -46.73 36.32
N GLY A 608 59.67 -46.52 35.83
CA GLY A 608 60.73 -47.52 35.68
C GLY A 608 61.32 -48.11 36.98
N SER A 609 60.62 -48.05 38.12
CA SER A 609 61.10 -48.50 39.43
C SER A 609 60.44 -49.80 39.94
N GLY A 610 59.95 -50.67 39.04
CA GLY A 610 59.43 -51.99 39.40
C GLY A 610 58.12 -51.99 40.21
N GLN A 611 57.57 -50.81 40.53
CA GLN A 611 56.21 -50.62 41.02
C GLN A 611 55.39 -49.88 39.96
N SER A 612 54.93 -50.61 38.95
CA SER A 612 54.06 -50.07 37.89
C SER A 612 52.70 -49.70 38.47
N ARG A 613 52.38 -48.40 38.54
CA ARG A 613 50.99 -47.93 38.69
C ARG A 613 50.45 -47.58 37.30
N SER A 614 49.58 -48.41 36.76
CA SER A 614 48.82 -48.07 35.55
C SER A 614 47.75 -47.04 35.90
N ILE A 615 47.90 -45.82 35.39
CA ILE A 615 46.87 -44.79 35.42
C ILE A 615 46.29 -44.70 34.00
N SER A 616 44.98 -44.51 33.88
CA SER A 616 44.30 -44.26 32.61
C SER A 616 43.54 -42.95 32.75
N CYS A 617 43.86 -41.96 31.91
CA CYS A 617 43.10 -40.73 31.76
C CYS A 617 42.56 -40.63 30.34
N ASP A 618 41.39 -40.04 30.18
CA ASP A 618 40.81 -39.72 28.89
C ASP A 618 41.24 -38.30 28.47
N LEU A 619 41.82 -38.17 27.28
CA LEU A 619 42.09 -36.86 26.67
C LEU A 619 41.27 -36.68 25.39
N VAL A 620 40.72 -35.47 25.23
CA VAL A 620 40.04 -34.97 24.03
C VAL A 620 40.98 -34.04 23.27
N MET A 621 41.21 -34.32 21.99
CA MET A 621 41.94 -33.41 21.11
C MET A 621 40.98 -32.38 20.53
N SER A 622 41.45 -31.13 20.39
CA SER A 622 40.68 -30.11 19.69
C SER A 622 40.41 -30.52 18.24
N GLN A 623 39.24 -30.19 17.73
CA GLN A 623 38.82 -30.56 16.38
C GLN A 623 38.41 -29.33 15.57
N PRO A 624 38.77 -29.26 14.27
CA PRO A 624 38.20 -28.26 13.39
C PRO A 624 36.70 -28.51 13.22
N ALA A 625 35.97 -27.50 12.75
CA ALA A 625 34.56 -27.68 12.44
C ALA A 625 34.34 -28.54 11.20
N THR A 626 33.20 -29.22 11.18
CA THR A 626 32.63 -29.76 9.95
C THR A 626 31.81 -28.69 9.24
N ILE A 627 31.05 -29.04 8.21
CA ILE A 627 30.11 -28.10 7.58
C ILE A 627 28.95 -27.78 8.55
N ASP A 628 28.43 -28.77 9.26
CA ASP A 628 27.21 -28.62 10.06
C ASP A 628 27.44 -28.37 11.54
N LYS A 629 28.58 -28.81 12.06
CA LYS A 629 28.88 -28.86 13.49
C LYS A 629 30.18 -28.18 13.85
N GLY A 630 30.12 -27.38 14.91
CA GLY A 630 31.27 -26.76 15.54
C GLY A 630 32.25 -27.81 16.02
N GLY A 631 33.53 -27.45 15.95
CA GLY A 631 34.63 -28.26 16.43
C GLY A 631 34.64 -28.36 17.95
N ILE A 632 35.11 -29.48 18.47
CA ILE A 632 35.18 -29.74 19.91
C ILE A 632 36.46 -29.09 20.49
N GLY A 633 36.35 -28.50 21.67
CA GLY A 633 37.51 -28.03 22.44
C GLY A 633 38.33 -29.19 23.02
N GLY A 634 39.66 -29.09 22.95
CA GLY A 634 40.57 -30.10 23.47
C GLY A 634 40.88 -29.93 24.96
N SER A 635 41.03 -31.04 25.67
CA SER A 635 41.55 -31.10 27.04
C SER A 635 43.06 -31.30 27.04
N ASN A 636 43.78 -30.69 27.99
CA ASN A 636 45.22 -30.93 28.18
C ASN A 636 45.54 -31.43 29.60
N GLY A 637 46.58 -32.24 29.71
CA GLY A 637 47.03 -32.83 30.98
C GLY A 637 47.74 -31.83 31.90
N VAL A 638 47.78 -32.15 33.19
CA VAL A 638 48.58 -31.43 34.20
C VAL A 638 49.99 -32.00 34.25
N GLY A 639 51.01 -31.14 34.23
CA GLY A 639 52.42 -31.53 34.32
C GLY A 639 53.09 -30.94 35.55
N GLY A 640 53.71 -31.78 36.38
CA GLY A 640 54.52 -31.35 37.52
C GLY A 640 56.03 -31.48 37.26
N TYR A 641 56.81 -30.56 37.82
CA TYR A 641 58.28 -30.62 37.89
C TYR A 641 58.72 -30.84 39.34
N LYS A 642 59.66 -31.79 39.54
CA LYS A 642 60.43 -31.97 40.79
C LYS A 642 61.92 -31.85 40.51
N LEU A 643 62.58 -30.79 40.99
CA LEU A 643 64.05 -30.66 40.97
C LEU A 643 64.64 -31.21 42.28
N GLY A 644 65.26 -32.38 42.24
CA GLY A 644 66.13 -32.88 43.32
C GLY A 644 67.59 -32.67 42.96
N ASP A 645 68.45 -32.51 43.95
CA ASP A 645 69.86 -32.09 43.78
C ASP A 645 70.76 -33.03 42.95
N ASN A 646 70.26 -34.14 42.38
CA ASN A 646 71.01 -35.01 41.46
C ASN A 646 70.14 -35.96 40.61
N GLU A 647 68.84 -35.72 40.49
CA GLU A 647 67.97 -36.57 39.65
C GLU A 647 67.13 -35.66 38.75
N GLY A 648 67.24 -35.88 37.43
CA GLY A 648 66.58 -35.08 36.39
C GLY A 648 65.08 -34.87 36.64
N ALA A 649 64.53 -33.82 36.00
CA ALA A 649 63.15 -33.41 36.21
C ALA A 649 62.19 -34.59 36.08
N ARG A 650 61.56 -35.01 37.18
CA ARG A 650 60.58 -36.10 37.15
C ARG A 650 59.24 -35.52 36.71
N PHE A 651 58.70 -36.01 35.59
CA PHE A 651 57.32 -35.74 35.19
C PHE A 651 56.40 -36.49 36.14
N ILE A 652 55.79 -35.76 37.07
CA ILE A 652 54.75 -36.33 37.91
C ILE A 652 53.43 -36.12 37.16
N THR A 653 53.03 -37.09 36.33
CA THR A 653 51.63 -37.20 35.92
C THR A 653 50.85 -37.67 37.12
N VAL A 654 50.50 -36.76 38.04
CA VAL A 654 49.51 -37.12 39.04
C VAL A 654 48.14 -36.91 38.45
N ILE A 655 47.52 -38.01 38.05
CA ILE A 655 46.09 -38.05 37.89
C ILE A 655 45.66 -39.18 38.83
N ALA A 656 45.08 -38.80 39.99
CA ALA A 656 44.13 -39.69 40.66
C ALA A 656 43.08 -40.12 39.62
N SER A 657 42.32 -41.21 39.83
CA SER A 657 41.37 -41.81 38.86
C SER A 657 40.22 -40.90 38.34
N SER A 658 40.33 -39.58 38.46
CA SER A 658 39.39 -38.53 38.07
C SER A 658 39.60 -38.05 36.63
N ASP A 659 38.50 -37.93 35.89
CA ASP A 659 38.42 -37.45 34.51
C ASP A 659 38.80 -35.95 34.40
N ILE A 660 39.80 -35.61 33.57
CA ILE A 660 40.31 -34.24 33.37
C ILE A 660 39.62 -33.49 32.21
N VAL A 661 38.72 -34.16 31.48
CA VAL A 661 37.99 -33.54 30.34
C VAL A 661 37.20 -32.29 30.73
N SER A 662 36.97 -32.03 32.02
CA SER A 662 36.34 -30.79 32.50
C SER A 662 37.19 -29.54 32.25
N ASN A 663 38.49 -29.70 32.03
CA ASN A 663 39.43 -28.64 31.70
C ASN A 663 39.75 -28.69 30.20
N GLN A 664 39.14 -27.81 29.42
CA GLN A 664 39.24 -27.84 27.96
C GLN A 664 39.17 -26.44 27.34
N GLY A 665 39.68 -26.30 26.12
CA GLY A 665 39.34 -25.13 25.30
C GLY A 665 37.84 -25.09 24.99
N GLY A 666 37.37 -23.94 24.51
CA GLY A 666 35.99 -23.77 24.12
C GLY A 666 35.63 -24.62 22.90
N ASP A 667 34.41 -25.13 22.87
CA ASP A 667 33.83 -25.68 21.64
C ASP A 667 33.52 -24.53 20.67
N GLY A 668 33.71 -24.76 19.38
CA GLY A 668 33.21 -23.85 18.35
C GLY A 668 31.68 -23.92 18.26
N GLY A 669 31.08 -22.83 17.82
CA GLY A 669 29.64 -22.75 17.59
C GLY A 669 29.22 -23.54 16.35
N ASP A 670 28.01 -24.10 16.40
CA ASP A 670 27.31 -24.60 15.21
C ASP A 670 26.95 -23.44 14.27
N LEU A 671 26.34 -23.75 13.12
CA LEU A 671 25.90 -22.76 12.14
C LEU A 671 25.06 -21.64 12.79
N GLY A 672 25.59 -20.42 12.77
CA GLY A 672 24.93 -19.23 13.31
C GLY A 672 24.97 -19.13 14.84
N GLU A 673 25.77 -19.92 15.53
CA GLU A 673 25.91 -19.90 16.99
C GLU A 673 27.29 -19.38 17.43
N SER A 674 27.35 -18.75 18.60
CA SER A 674 28.61 -18.30 19.18
C SER A 674 29.41 -19.47 19.73
N GLY A 675 30.74 -19.39 19.65
CA GLY A 675 31.62 -20.36 20.30
C GLY A 675 31.54 -20.24 21.83
N LYS A 676 31.89 -21.32 22.53
CA LYS A 676 31.98 -21.33 24.00
C LYS A 676 33.32 -20.77 24.46
N ALA A 677 33.35 -20.23 25.68
CA ALA A 677 34.60 -19.88 26.33
C ALA A 677 35.43 -21.13 26.68
N GLY A 678 36.75 -20.96 26.79
CA GLY A 678 37.61 -21.99 27.39
C GLY A 678 37.25 -22.20 28.86
N ASN A 679 37.52 -23.39 29.40
CA ASN A 679 37.11 -23.76 30.75
C ASN A 679 38.25 -24.35 31.57
N ILE A 680 38.42 -23.83 32.79
CA ILE A 680 39.20 -24.45 33.86
C ILE A 680 38.24 -24.72 35.01
N ALA A 681 37.67 -25.91 35.05
CA ALA A 681 36.74 -26.32 36.10
C ALA A 681 37.47 -26.75 37.38
N LYS A 682 38.69 -27.28 37.25
CA LYS A 682 39.44 -27.89 38.36
C LYS A 682 40.89 -27.48 38.34
N TYR A 683 41.46 -27.24 39.52
CA TYR A 683 42.88 -26.97 39.72
C TYR A 683 43.50 -28.14 40.47
N PHE A 684 44.75 -28.47 40.20
CA PHE A 684 45.44 -29.60 40.83
C PHE A 684 46.81 -29.17 41.35
N ASN A 685 47.20 -29.72 42.50
CA ASN A 685 48.55 -29.59 43.07
C ASN A 685 49.51 -30.69 42.61
N ALA A 686 50.76 -30.67 43.08
CA ALA A 686 51.79 -31.62 42.64
C ALA A 686 51.61 -33.04 43.16
N ASN A 687 50.63 -33.25 44.06
CA ASN A 687 50.19 -34.54 44.54
C ASN A 687 48.88 -34.98 43.85
N GLY A 688 48.45 -34.27 42.80
CA GLY A 688 47.23 -34.53 42.02
C GLY A 688 45.94 -34.45 42.79
N ALA A 689 45.96 -33.83 43.97
CA ALA A 689 44.76 -33.48 44.69
C ALA A 689 44.17 -32.22 44.05
N GLU A 690 42.84 -32.19 43.94
CA GLU A 690 42.11 -31.00 43.52
C GLU A 690 42.30 -29.90 44.57
N VAL A 691 42.64 -28.69 44.12
CA VAL A 691 42.81 -27.48 44.94
C VAL A 691 41.88 -26.37 44.45
N GLN A 692 41.69 -25.35 45.28
CA GLN A 692 40.87 -24.20 44.93
C GLN A 692 41.69 -23.14 44.19
N LYS A 693 41.05 -22.35 43.31
CA LYS A 693 41.69 -21.20 42.63
C LYS A 693 42.33 -20.21 43.63
N THR A 694 41.77 -20.12 44.84
CA THR A 694 42.20 -19.23 45.92
C THR A 694 43.16 -19.88 46.92
N ASP A 695 43.64 -21.09 46.64
CA ASP A 695 44.62 -21.77 47.49
C ASP A 695 45.87 -20.88 47.64
N ALA A 696 46.41 -20.80 48.86
CA ALA A 696 47.51 -19.89 49.18
C ALA A 696 48.78 -20.18 48.36
N ASN A 697 48.90 -21.40 47.84
CA ASN A 697 50.04 -21.87 47.06
C ASN A 697 49.77 -21.76 45.54
N MET A 698 48.69 -21.09 45.12
CA MET A 698 48.45 -20.74 43.71
C MET A 698 49.36 -19.57 43.31
N LEU A 699 50.50 -19.90 42.73
CA LEU A 699 51.48 -18.91 42.28
C LEU A 699 50.96 -18.03 41.14
N LYS A 700 50.17 -18.62 40.24
CA LYS A 700 49.68 -17.90 39.06
C LYS A 700 48.39 -18.52 38.52
N VAL A 701 47.48 -17.67 38.07
CA VAL A 701 46.33 -18.06 37.24
C VAL A 701 46.20 -17.07 36.07
N LEU A 702 45.98 -17.63 34.89
CA LEU A 702 45.56 -16.93 33.68
C LEU A 702 44.15 -17.41 33.36
N ASP A 703 43.23 -16.46 33.19
CA ASP A 703 41.85 -16.79 32.89
C ASP A 703 41.69 -17.30 31.46
N SER A 704 40.61 -18.07 31.23
CA SER A 704 40.22 -18.51 29.89
C SER A 704 39.66 -17.36 29.06
N ALA A 705 39.80 -17.47 27.75
CA ALA A 705 39.23 -16.54 26.80
C ALA A 705 37.79 -16.90 26.42
N THR A 706 37.08 -15.93 25.88
CA THR A 706 35.71 -16.07 25.39
C THR A 706 35.66 -16.72 24.01
N GLY A 707 34.53 -17.33 23.67
CA GLY A 707 34.30 -17.79 22.30
C GLY A 707 33.94 -16.62 21.39
N GLY A 708 34.23 -16.78 20.11
CA GLY A 708 33.83 -15.84 19.08
C GLY A 708 32.32 -15.78 18.93
N LEU A 709 31.82 -14.65 18.46
CA LEU A 709 30.40 -14.45 18.18
C LEU A 709 30.01 -15.13 16.85
N ALA A 710 28.75 -15.54 16.75
CA ALA A 710 28.16 -15.98 15.47
C ALA A 710 28.36 -14.93 14.36
N GLY A 711 28.41 -15.32 13.12
CA GLY A 711 28.46 -14.45 11.97
C GLY A 711 27.10 -13.81 11.68
N TYR A 712 27.11 -12.74 10.89
CA TYR A 712 25.88 -12.09 10.48
C TYR A 712 25.17 -12.90 9.39
N ILE A 713 23.85 -12.96 9.47
CA ILE A 713 23.03 -13.50 8.37
C ILE A 713 23.18 -12.57 7.16
N LYS A 714 23.09 -11.26 7.40
CA LYS A 714 23.18 -10.23 6.38
C LYS A 714 23.87 -8.96 6.87
N GLU A 715 24.52 -8.27 5.96
CA GLU A 715 25.01 -6.90 6.15
C GLU A 715 24.61 -6.03 4.95
N GLY A 716 24.32 -4.74 5.19
CA GLY A 716 23.91 -3.81 4.12
C GLY A 716 22.44 -3.92 3.72
N ASN A 717 22.11 -3.44 2.52
CA ASN A 717 20.74 -3.37 2.03
C ASN A 717 20.27 -4.73 1.46
N VAL A 718 20.04 -5.70 2.35
CA VAL A 718 19.55 -7.04 1.99
C VAL A 718 18.18 -7.25 2.61
N THR A 719 17.19 -7.64 1.82
CA THR A 719 15.86 -8.04 2.29
C THR A 719 15.70 -9.54 2.14
N ILE A 720 15.37 -10.23 3.24
CA ILE A 720 15.19 -11.68 3.26
C ILE A 720 13.74 -11.98 3.64
N ASN A 721 13.04 -12.68 2.75
CA ASN A 721 11.72 -13.23 2.97
C ASN A 721 11.86 -14.75 3.13
N ASN A 722 11.66 -15.25 4.33
CA ASN A 722 11.64 -16.70 4.57
C ASN A 722 10.27 -17.26 4.14
N LEU A 723 10.28 -18.16 3.17
CA LEU A 723 9.12 -18.80 2.55
C LEU A 723 9.18 -20.31 2.79
N SER A 724 8.02 -20.99 2.87
CA SER A 724 7.86 -22.46 2.86
C SER A 724 8.98 -23.30 3.52
N GLY A 725 9.36 -23.00 4.77
CA GLY A 725 10.40 -23.76 5.50
C GLY A 725 11.79 -23.13 5.53
N GLY A 726 11.97 -21.96 4.92
CA GLY A 726 13.20 -21.17 5.00
C GLY A 726 13.56 -20.74 6.42
N VAL A 727 14.83 -20.92 6.79
CA VAL A 727 15.37 -20.59 8.11
C VAL A 727 16.62 -19.72 7.96
N THR A 728 16.71 -18.71 8.83
CA THR A 728 17.90 -17.87 8.98
C THR A 728 18.53 -18.08 10.35
N LYS A 729 19.85 -18.26 10.45
CA LYS A 729 20.58 -18.42 11.72
C LYS A 729 21.80 -17.50 11.81
N GLY A 730 22.02 -16.86 12.95
CA GLY A 730 23.16 -15.96 13.16
C GLY A 730 22.73 -14.61 13.72
N ARG A 731 23.66 -13.66 13.69
CA ARG A 731 23.46 -12.28 14.14
C ARG A 731 22.80 -11.39 13.10
#